data_AF-A0A538CYD7-F1
#
_entry.id   AF-A0A538CYD7-F1
#
_cell.length_a   1.000
_cell.length_b   1.000
_cell.length_c   1.000
_cell.angle_alpha   90.00
_cell.angle_beta   90.00
_cell.angle_gamma   90.00
#
_symmetry.space_group_name_H-M   'P 1'
#
loop_
_entity.id
_entity.type
_entity.pdbx_description
1 polymer ?
#
loop_
_entity_poly.entity_id
_entity_poly.type
_entity_poly.pdbx_seq_one_letter_code
_entity_poly.pdbx_strand_id
1 'polypeptide(L)'
;MVVLEPTGRLRGYRARPIGALRDAGAKPVLVELEGSLPFDVIESKLAIPDVRRDSVSRTALVNRLRAAGAFPPVVVVAPAGYGKTTVLAQWAAKDARPFAWLSIDGRDNDPVVLLRHLAAALDPIDPIEPRVLEALGSQAPSLWDSVMPRLTAHLASGESPFVLVLDDVDLLEADDALAIIAALIENLPHRSMVALAGRAQPKLPVASLRVGGPLLEIGTFELALSRREAEILLRACAVELDEQGIAELLQRTEGWAAGIFLTALAARDCRESVDSPAGGAHVGGDDRYLADYIEAESMSELSPELHEFLRRTSVLENMCGPLCDAVLERDDAVVALAAIERLNLFVVPLDRHREWYRYHRLFRELLRRKLADEEPELVRVLNARAAEWFEARGDPESALGYAYAAGDSDRAARILSSVALQVHSSGRAATLESWLRPFDDDEQLEQYPAVAVTGCRTHAVRGRPEEAERWLEAAERGAASRRKGVASVRPCIAVMRSAMCARGPAQMRTDAVAARSKLRRGATWRASALLVEGAAAILLGNDGKADSILAEAALEADRIGSNETRVVALGERAVLAGARGDHQEAEALAVEACDLMGETELKDYSTSALALAASARAMLRHGMWEKARHQLTLAGNLLPRLTYALPWLAVQVRLEVGYACVTMRDRKGAQRMLEEVRAIFGVKPKLGALSAGVDALADEIDDMPADGPNGSSALTAAELRLLPLLSTHLSFREIGERLFVSRNTIKTQAISVYRKLGVSSRSEAIARASELGLIGPKEQLVTSVGPLDASNSAA
;
A
#
# COMPACT_ATOMS: atom_id res chain seq x y z
N MET A 1 -50.99 2.38 -54.06
CA MET A 1 -52.04 3.30 -54.53
C MET A 1 -52.60 4.00 -53.30
N VAL A 2 -52.28 5.28 -53.11
CA VAL A 2 -52.78 6.06 -51.97
C VAL A 2 -53.93 6.93 -52.48
N VAL A 3 -55.13 6.71 -51.95
CA VAL A 3 -56.19 7.72 -51.96
C VAL A 3 -55.83 8.70 -50.85
N LEU A 4 -55.60 9.96 -51.21
CA LEU A 4 -55.38 11.06 -50.27
C LEU A 4 -56.73 11.44 -49.64
N GLU A 5 -56.83 11.37 -48.32
CA GLU A 5 -57.82 12.17 -47.60
C GLU A 5 -57.18 13.48 -47.07
N PRO A 6 -57.88 14.63 -47.20
CA PRO A 6 -57.30 15.95 -47.00
C PRO A 6 -57.43 16.41 -45.55
N THR A 7 -56.80 15.72 -44.61
CA THR A 7 -56.54 16.27 -43.28
C THR A 7 -55.19 15.75 -42.80
N GLY A 8 -54.17 16.58 -42.96
CA GLY A 8 -52.76 16.22 -42.80
C GLY A 8 -52.35 15.91 -41.36
N ARG A 9 -52.66 14.69 -40.89
CA ARG A 9 -51.94 14.00 -39.81
C ARG A 9 -52.04 12.50 -40.00
N LEU A 10 -50.91 11.81 -40.13
CA LEU A 10 -50.84 10.37 -39.90
C LEU A 10 -49.84 10.06 -38.78
N ARG A 11 -50.41 9.73 -37.62
CA ARG A 11 -49.79 8.93 -36.56
C ARG A 11 -49.59 7.49 -37.09
N GLY A 12 -48.55 6.85 -36.58
CA GLY A 12 -47.91 5.69 -37.18
C GLY A 12 -48.72 4.41 -37.25
N TYR A 13 -48.18 3.45 -38.01
CA TYR A 13 -48.57 2.05 -37.92
C TYR A 13 -47.39 1.09 -38.17
N ARG A 14 -47.42 0.00 -37.39
CA ARG A 14 -46.60 -1.21 -37.51
C ARG A 14 -46.81 -1.88 -38.87
N ALA A 15 -45.71 -2.32 -39.49
CA ALA A 15 -45.73 -3.19 -40.65
C ALA A 15 -46.43 -4.53 -40.34
N ARG A 16 -47.32 -4.98 -41.24
CA ARG A 16 -47.73 -6.38 -41.37
C ARG A 16 -47.05 -6.99 -42.60
N PRO A 17 -46.79 -8.32 -42.62
CA PRO A 17 -46.02 -8.95 -43.68
C PRO A 17 -46.79 -8.99 -44.99
N ILE A 18 -46.01 -8.88 -46.07
CA ILE A 18 -46.41 -8.88 -47.48
C ILE A 18 -47.05 -10.23 -47.82
N GLY A 19 -48.37 -10.24 -47.98
CA GLY A 19 -49.10 -11.47 -48.27
C GLY A 19 -50.50 -11.24 -48.83
N ALA A 20 -50.73 -10.14 -49.55
CA ALA A 20 -51.92 -9.94 -50.37
C ALA A 20 -51.70 -8.69 -51.23
N LEU A 21 -51.49 -8.88 -52.54
CA LEU A 21 -51.78 -7.97 -53.67
C LEU A 21 -50.99 -8.44 -54.90
N ARG A 22 -51.23 -9.69 -55.32
CA ARG A 22 -51.18 -10.05 -56.75
C ARG A 22 -52.62 -9.90 -57.23
N ASP A 23 -52.94 -8.74 -57.80
CA ASP A 23 -54.03 -8.51 -58.76
C ASP A 23 -54.41 -7.03 -58.78
N ALA A 24 -53.57 -6.22 -59.43
CA ALA A 24 -53.96 -4.96 -60.05
C ALA A 24 -52.84 -4.56 -61.02
N GLY A 25 -53.10 -4.64 -62.32
CA GLY A 25 -52.16 -4.31 -63.40
C GLY A 25 -51.78 -2.84 -63.47
N ALA A 26 -51.05 -2.33 -62.46
CA ALA A 26 -50.48 -0.99 -62.46
C ALA A 26 -48.98 -1.06 -62.82
N LYS A 27 -48.58 -0.34 -63.88
CA LYS A 27 -47.17 -0.12 -64.22
C LYS A 27 -46.48 0.59 -63.04
N PRO A 28 -45.31 0.13 -62.58
CA PRO A 28 -44.52 0.86 -61.61
C PRO A 28 -44.02 2.16 -62.27
N VAL A 29 -44.45 3.30 -61.75
CA VAL A 29 -43.77 4.58 -62.00
C VAL A 29 -42.64 4.65 -60.98
N LEU A 30 -41.41 4.65 -61.47
CA LEU A 30 -40.24 5.01 -60.66
C LEU A 30 -40.42 6.45 -60.21
N VAL A 31 -40.59 6.64 -58.90
CA VAL A 31 -40.40 7.92 -58.25
C VAL A 31 -38.96 7.88 -57.72
N GLU A 32 -38.08 8.67 -58.32
CA GLU A 32 -36.75 8.95 -57.75
C GLU A 32 -36.95 9.58 -56.37
N LEU A 33 -36.35 8.97 -55.34
CA LEU A 33 -36.23 9.57 -54.02
C LEU A 33 -35.10 10.61 -54.10
N GLU A 34 -35.44 11.87 -53.85
CA GLU A 34 -34.52 13.00 -53.70
C GLU A 34 -33.43 12.70 -52.65
N GLY A 35 -32.16 13.01 -52.97
CA GLY A 35 -31.09 13.17 -51.98
C GLY A 35 -29.82 12.31 -52.13
N SER A 36 -29.28 12.04 -53.32
CA SER A 36 -27.95 11.42 -53.45
C SER A 36 -26.84 12.48 -53.44
N LEU A 37 -25.87 12.35 -52.53
CA LEU A 37 -24.63 13.16 -52.54
C LEU A 37 -23.91 13.03 -53.90
N PRO A 38 -23.20 14.06 -54.39
CA PRO A 38 -22.53 14.03 -55.69
C PRO A 38 -21.22 13.24 -55.71
N PHE A 39 -20.94 12.45 -54.66
CA PHE A 39 -19.75 11.63 -54.50
C PHE A 39 -20.07 10.41 -53.62
N ASP A 40 -19.33 9.32 -53.83
CA ASP A 40 -19.49 8.10 -53.05
C ASP A 40 -18.91 8.25 -51.64
N VAL A 41 -19.61 7.72 -50.64
CA VAL A 41 -19.19 7.71 -49.23
C VAL A 41 -19.41 6.32 -48.65
N ILE A 42 -18.49 5.88 -47.81
CA ILE A 42 -18.63 4.64 -47.05
C ILE A 42 -19.56 4.92 -45.86
N GLU A 43 -20.86 4.65 -46.02
CA GLU A 43 -21.89 4.91 -44.99
C GLU A 43 -21.57 4.28 -43.63
N SER A 44 -20.90 3.13 -43.60
CA SER A 44 -20.52 2.46 -42.35
C SER A 44 -19.56 3.28 -41.48
N LYS A 45 -18.82 4.23 -42.07
CA LYS A 45 -17.95 5.16 -41.32
C LYS A 45 -18.74 6.27 -40.62
N LEU A 46 -19.96 6.53 -41.10
CA LEU A 46 -20.83 7.60 -40.61
C LEU A 46 -21.86 7.10 -39.58
N ALA A 47 -21.98 5.79 -39.42
CA ALA A 47 -22.95 5.18 -38.53
C ALA A 47 -22.48 5.25 -37.07
N ILE A 48 -23.36 5.71 -36.18
CA ILE A 48 -23.12 5.64 -34.74
C ILE A 48 -23.18 4.16 -34.30
N PRO A 49 -22.16 3.63 -33.62
CA PRO A 49 -22.17 2.24 -33.17
C PRO A 49 -23.32 1.92 -32.21
N ASP A 50 -23.99 0.78 -32.42
CA ASP A 50 -25.07 0.34 -31.56
C ASP A 50 -24.58 0.01 -30.14
N VAL A 51 -25.16 0.67 -29.14
CA VAL A 51 -24.92 0.37 -27.73
C VAL A 51 -25.67 -0.91 -27.36
N ARG A 52 -24.92 -2.01 -27.15
CA ARG A 52 -25.51 -3.28 -26.69
C ARG A 52 -26.26 -3.08 -25.37
N ARG A 53 -27.40 -3.76 -25.22
CA ARG A 53 -28.23 -3.68 -24.00
C ARG A 53 -27.48 -4.13 -22.74
N ASP A 54 -26.56 -5.08 -22.89
CA ASP A 54 -25.75 -5.63 -21.80
C ASP A 54 -24.44 -4.85 -21.60
N SER A 55 -24.27 -3.69 -22.25
CA SER A 55 -23.10 -2.84 -22.05
C SER A 55 -23.12 -2.16 -20.68
N VAL A 56 -21.93 -2.01 -20.08
CA VAL A 56 -21.78 -1.35 -18.79
C VAL A 56 -22.11 0.13 -18.92
N SER A 57 -23.07 0.62 -18.14
CA SER A 57 -23.49 2.02 -18.21
C SER A 57 -22.47 2.97 -17.57
N ARG A 58 -21.90 3.87 -18.37
CA ARG A 58 -20.91 4.89 -17.95
C ARG A 58 -21.57 6.21 -17.57
N THR A 59 -22.64 6.14 -16.78
CA THR A 59 -23.55 7.29 -16.53
C THR A 59 -22.82 8.52 -15.96
N ALA A 60 -21.82 8.35 -15.09
CA ALA A 60 -21.07 9.48 -14.55
C ALA A 60 -20.25 10.22 -15.63
N LEU A 61 -19.54 9.48 -16.49
CA LEU A 61 -18.78 10.07 -17.61
C LEU A 61 -19.72 10.71 -18.64
N VAL A 62 -20.81 10.03 -19.00
CA VAL A 62 -21.80 10.59 -19.95
C VAL A 62 -22.42 11.86 -19.40
N ASN A 63 -22.74 11.92 -18.10
CA ASN A 63 -23.25 13.15 -17.50
C ASN A 63 -22.20 14.26 -17.48
N ARG A 64 -20.91 13.94 -17.29
CA ARG A 64 -19.81 14.90 -17.41
C ARG A 64 -19.69 15.46 -18.83
N LEU A 65 -19.80 14.60 -19.86
CA LEU A 65 -19.81 15.00 -21.27
C LEU A 65 -21.03 15.88 -21.62
N ARG A 66 -22.21 15.55 -21.10
CA ARG A 66 -23.43 16.35 -21.28
C ARG A 66 -23.38 17.70 -20.55
N ALA A 67 -22.80 17.71 -19.35
CA ALA A 67 -22.63 18.93 -18.56
C ALA A 67 -21.54 19.85 -19.11
N ALA A 68 -20.69 19.37 -20.02
CA ALA A 68 -19.63 20.12 -20.67
C ALA A 68 -20.13 21.16 -21.69
N GLY A 69 -21.38 21.63 -21.60
CA GLY A 69 -22.04 22.59 -22.51
C GLY A 69 -21.40 23.98 -22.62
N ALA A 70 -20.13 24.12 -22.25
CA ALA A 70 -19.26 25.29 -22.39
C ALA A 70 -17.84 24.94 -22.93
N PHE A 71 -17.55 23.70 -23.35
CA PHE A 71 -16.22 23.25 -23.82
C PHE A 71 -16.29 22.84 -25.31
N PRO A 72 -15.65 23.53 -26.26
CA PRO A 72 -15.75 23.22 -27.70
C PRO A 72 -15.08 21.89 -28.11
N PRO A 73 -13.88 21.51 -27.59
CA PRO A 73 -13.28 20.20 -27.85
C PRO A 73 -13.32 19.27 -26.63
N VAL A 74 -13.62 18.00 -26.89
CA VAL A 74 -13.46 16.86 -25.98
C VAL A 74 -12.41 15.93 -26.58
N VAL A 75 -11.40 15.55 -25.80
CA VAL A 75 -10.35 14.62 -26.23
C VAL A 75 -10.40 13.37 -25.37
N VAL A 76 -10.61 12.21 -26.00
CA VAL A 76 -10.71 10.89 -25.37
C VAL A 76 -9.54 10.03 -25.82
N VAL A 77 -8.52 9.88 -24.97
CA VAL A 77 -7.27 9.18 -25.32
C VAL A 77 -7.01 8.06 -24.33
N ALA A 78 -6.97 6.83 -24.84
CA ALA A 78 -6.64 5.64 -24.06
C ALA A 78 -6.24 4.49 -25.00
N PRO A 79 -5.52 3.46 -24.49
CA PRO A 79 -5.20 2.27 -25.27
C PRO A 79 -6.44 1.55 -25.82
N ALA A 80 -6.22 0.58 -26.70
CA ALA A 80 -7.27 -0.30 -27.20
C ALA A 80 -8.02 -0.99 -26.03
N GLY A 81 -9.33 -1.18 -26.19
CA GLY A 81 -10.14 -1.94 -25.22
C GLY A 81 -10.56 -1.19 -23.94
N TYR A 82 -10.24 0.10 -23.78
CA TYR A 82 -10.76 0.93 -22.67
C TYR A 82 -12.20 1.45 -22.87
N GLY A 83 -12.81 1.21 -24.04
CA GLY A 83 -14.22 1.56 -24.30
C GLY A 83 -14.46 3.01 -24.75
N LYS A 84 -13.48 3.66 -25.42
CA LYS A 84 -13.59 5.02 -25.97
C LYS A 84 -14.85 5.20 -26.84
N THR A 85 -14.94 4.42 -27.93
CA THR A 85 -16.08 4.37 -28.84
C THR A 85 -17.39 4.07 -28.11
N THR A 86 -17.37 3.15 -27.15
CA THR A 86 -18.54 2.78 -26.35
C THR A 86 -19.06 3.95 -25.51
N VAL A 87 -18.17 4.74 -24.90
CA VAL A 87 -18.58 5.90 -24.09
C VAL A 87 -19.19 7.01 -24.96
N LEU A 88 -18.64 7.22 -26.17
CA LEU A 88 -19.13 8.19 -27.13
C LEU A 88 -20.50 7.79 -27.71
N ALA A 89 -20.67 6.52 -28.04
CA ALA A 89 -21.98 5.98 -28.45
C ALA A 89 -23.03 6.08 -27.33
N GLN A 90 -22.65 5.80 -26.07
CA GLN A 90 -23.54 6.00 -24.91
C GLN A 90 -23.89 7.48 -24.67
N TRP A 91 -22.98 8.40 -25.00
CA TRP A 91 -23.25 9.83 -24.95
C TRP A 91 -24.25 10.22 -26.04
N ALA A 92 -24.04 9.80 -27.29
CA ALA A 92 -24.96 10.02 -28.39
C ALA A 92 -26.39 9.54 -28.08
N ALA A 93 -26.52 8.38 -27.41
CA ALA A 93 -27.82 7.84 -27.03
C ALA A 93 -28.56 8.60 -25.90
N LYS A 94 -27.86 9.46 -25.13
CA LYS A 94 -28.41 10.15 -23.95
C LYS A 94 -28.42 11.68 -24.05
N ASP A 95 -27.72 12.25 -25.02
CA ASP A 95 -27.75 13.68 -25.33
C ASP A 95 -28.97 13.99 -26.22
N ALA A 96 -29.46 15.22 -26.15
CA ALA A 96 -30.60 15.66 -26.96
C ALA A 96 -30.16 16.24 -28.31
N ARG A 97 -28.88 16.61 -28.44
CA ARG A 97 -28.32 17.15 -29.69
C ARG A 97 -28.13 16.03 -30.73
N PRO A 98 -28.24 16.34 -32.03
CA PRO A 98 -27.85 15.44 -33.10
C PRO A 98 -26.33 15.18 -33.10
N PHE A 99 -25.93 13.99 -33.52
CA PHE A 99 -24.53 13.55 -33.59
C PHE A 99 -24.13 13.27 -35.03
N ALA A 100 -23.07 13.95 -35.50
CA ALA A 100 -22.35 13.58 -36.72
C ALA A 100 -21.21 12.65 -36.31
N TRP A 101 -21.10 11.49 -36.94
CA TRP A 101 -20.07 10.52 -36.62
C TRP A 101 -19.16 10.30 -37.82
N LEU A 102 -17.86 10.20 -37.58
CA LEU A 102 -16.88 9.78 -38.57
C LEU A 102 -15.82 8.92 -37.90
N SER A 103 -15.77 7.64 -38.26
CA SER A 103 -14.65 6.75 -37.95
C SER A 103 -13.54 6.96 -38.97
N ILE A 104 -12.36 7.35 -38.53
CA ILE A 104 -11.22 7.71 -39.38
C ILE A 104 -10.43 6.45 -39.77
N ASP A 105 -9.90 6.43 -40.99
CA ASP A 105 -8.90 5.46 -41.45
C ASP A 105 -7.81 6.15 -42.29
N GLY A 106 -6.83 5.37 -42.76
CA GLY A 106 -5.70 5.90 -43.53
C GLY A 106 -6.07 6.67 -44.81
N ARG A 107 -7.24 6.44 -45.41
CA ARG A 107 -7.69 7.13 -46.64
C ARG A 107 -8.10 8.57 -46.36
N ASP A 108 -8.47 8.89 -45.12
CA ASP A 108 -8.84 10.24 -44.70
C ASP A 108 -7.63 11.18 -44.56
N ASN A 109 -6.41 10.68 -44.78
CA ASN A 109 -5.24 11.53 -44.98
C ASN A 109 -5.28 12.30 -46.31
N ASP A 110 -6.14 11.89 -47.26
CA ASP A 110 -6.48 12.74 -48.40
C ASP A 110 -7.51 13.80 -47.94
N PRO A 111 -7.16 15.10 -47.98
CA PRO A 111 -8.01 16.17 -47.47
C PRO A 111 -9.35 16.30 -48.22
N VAL A 112 -9.41 15.88 -49.50
CA VAL A 112 -10.67 15.88 -50.27
C VAL A 112 -11.58 14.76 -49.78
N VAL A 113 -11.03 13.57 -49.53
CA VAL A 113 -11.77 12.41 -49.00
C VAL A 113 -12.31 12.74 -47.60
N LEU A 114 -11.47 13.32 -46.74
CA LEU A 114 -11.87 13.75 -45.41
C LEU A 114 -13.04 14.76 -45.46
N LEU A 115 -12.95 15.79 -46.31
CA LEU A 115 -14.02 16.78 -46.43
C LEU A 115 -15.32 16.21 -46.99
N ARG A 116 -15.25 15.25 -47.93
CA ARG A 116 -16.44 14.53 -48.42
C ARG A 116 -17.11 13.74 -47.29
N HIS A 117 -16.33 13.02 -46.49
CA HIS A 117 -16.85 12.27 -45.35
C HIS A 117 -17.43 13.20 -44.27
N LEU A 118 -16.77 14.31 -43.97
CA LEU A 118 -17.27 15.32 -43.01
C LEU A 118 -18.56 15.97 -43.49
N ALA A 119 -18.62 16.38 -44.77
CA ALA A 119 -19.83 16.94 -45.36
C ALA A 119 -20.99 15.92 -45.30
N ALA A 120 -20.72 14.66 -45.64
CA ALA A 120 -21.72 13.60 -45.57
C ALA A 120 -22.17 13.26 -44.14
N ALA A 121 -21.29 13.39 -43.13
CA ALA A 121 -21.65 13.22 -41.72
C ALA A 121 -22.54 14.36 -41.20
N LEU A 122 -22.34 15.58 -41.71
CA LEU A 122 -23.01 16.80 -41.26
C LEU A 122 -24.34 17.07 -41.99
N ASP A 123 -24.44 16.70 -43.26
CA ASP A 123 -25.61 16.96 -44.12
C ASP A 123 -26.96 16.47 -43.53
N PRO A 124 -27.06 15.31 -42.86
CA PRO A 124 -28.31 14.89 -42.21
C PRO A 124 -28.75 15.77 -41.02
N ILE A 125 -27.86 16.59 -40.48
CA ILE A 125 -28.07 17.42 -39.30
C ILE A 125 -28.37 18.86 -39.70
N ASP A 126 -27.49 19.43 -40.51
CA ASP A 126 -27.60 20.75 -41.10
C ASP A 126 -27.27 20.60 -42.59
N PRO A 127 -28.30 20.56 -43.47
CA PRO A 127 -28.11 20.29 -44.89
C PRO A 127 -27.08 21.23 -45.52
N ILE A 128 -26.02 20.63 -46.06
CA ILE A 128 -24.88 21.38 -46.57
C ILE A 128 -25.30 22.10 -47.85
N GLU A 129 -24.87 23.36 -48.01
CA GLU A 129 -25.18 24.12 -49.22
C GLU A 129 -24.80 23.34 -50.49
N PRO A 130 -25.68 23.25 -51.50
CA PRO A 130 -25.40 22.50 -52.74
C PRO A 130 -24.10 22.92 -53.42
N ARG A 131 -23.71 24.20 -53.30
CA ARG A 131 -22.46 24.74 -53.85
C ARG A 131 -21.20 24.19 -53.19
N VAL A 132 -21.27 23.73 -51.94
CA VAL A 132 -20.18 23.07 -51.23
C VAL A 132 -20.08 21.61 -51.70
N LEU A 133 -21.23 20.93 -51.79
CA LEU A 133 -21.32 19.56 -52.29
C LEU A 133 -20.84 19.43 -53.75
N GLU A 134 -21.27 20.35 -54.62
CA GLU A 134 -20.82 20.44 -56.02
C GLU A 134 -19.31 20.69 -56.12
N ALA A 135 -18.77 21.58 -55.29
CA ALA A 135 -17.33 21.84 -55.25
C ALA A 135 -16.55 20.58 -54.86
N LEU A 136 -17.03 19.84 -53.85
CA LEU A 136 -16.46 18.57 -53.41
C LEU A 136 -16.60 17.44 -54.44
N GLY A 137 -17.64 17.46 -55.27
CA GLY A 137 -17.84 16.51 -56.37
C GLY A 137 -16.96 16.76 -57.61
N SER A 138 -16.25 17.91 -57.66
CA SER A 138 -15.38 18.25 -58.79
C SER A 138 -14.10 17.39 -58.85
N GLN A 139 -13.49 17.27 -60.03
CA GLN A 139 -12.25 16.50 -60.23
C GLN A 139 -11.02 17.11 -59.56
N ALA A 140 -11.03 18.42 -59.28
CA ALA A 140 -9.92 19.15 -58.67
C ALA A 140 -10.46 20.30 -57.78
N PRO A 141 -11.01 19.99 -56.59
CA PRO A 141 -11.55 21.00 -55.70
C PRO A 141 -10.46 21.93 -55.17
N SER A 142 -10.69 23.25 -55.22
CA SER A 142 -9.86 24.19 -54.44
C SER A 142 -10.31 24.17 -52.98
N LEU A 143 -9.52 23.48 -52.16
CA LEU A 143 -9.84 23.20 -50.75
C LEU A 143 -9.87 24.49 -49.92
N TRP A 144 -8.77 25.25 -49.94
CA TRP A 144 -8.57 26.41 -49.08
C TRP A 144 -9.22 27.70 -49.60
N ASP A 145 -9.33 27.87 -50.94
CA ASP A 145 -9.92 29.10 -51.50
C ASP A 145 -11.44 29.03 -51.67
N SER A 146 -12.01 27.82 -51.74
CA SER A 146 -13.42 27.64 -52.08
C SER A 146 -14.17 26.75 -51.10
N VAL A 147 -13.73 25.51 -50.87
CA VAL A 147 -14.52 24.55 -50.06
C VAL A 147 -14.54 24.95 -48.59
N MET A 148 -13.36 25.18 -47.98
CA MET A 148 -13.23 25.47 -46.56
C MET A 148 -13.93 26.77 -46.14
N PRO A 149 -13.74 27.93 -46.81
CA PRO A 149 -14.42 29.17 -46.42
C PRO A 149 -15.95 29.06 -46.49
N ARG A 150 -16.48 28.27 -47.44
CA ARG A 150 -17.93 28.04 -47.55
C ARG A 150 -18.43 27.10 -46.47
N LEU A 151 -17.72 26.01 -46.20
CA LEU A 151 -18.09 25.07 -45.14
C LEU A 151 -18.02 25.71 -43.76
N THR A 152 -16.97 26.48 -43.45
CA THR A 152 -16.86 27.18 -42.16
C THR A 152 -17.88 28.31 -42.03
N ALA A 153 -18.18 29.04 -43.10
CA ALA A 153 -19.25 30.04 -43.08
C ALA A 153 -20.63 29.41 -42.86
N HIS A 154 -20.91 28.27 -43.50
CA HIS A 154 -22.13 27.49 -43.30
C HIS A 154 -22.26 27.07 -41.83
N LEU A 155 -21.21 26.45 -41.26
CA LEU A 155 -21.17 26.03 -39.86
C LEU A 155 -21.33 27.21 -38.88
N ALA A 156 -20.66 28.33 -39.12
CA ALA A 156 -20.75 29.52 -38.27
C ALA A 156 -22.16 30.14 -38.29
N SER A 157 -22.91 29.95 -39.38
CA SER A 157 -24.29 30.43 -39.53
C SER A 157 -25.36 29.46 -39.00
N GLY A 158 -24.98 28.23 -38.65
CA GLY A 158 -25.89 27.19 -38.18
C GLY A 158 -26.55 27.53 -36.84
N GLU A 159 -27.88 27.42 -36.77
CA GLU A 159 -28.65 27.72 -35.55
C GLU A 159 -28.81 26.50 -34.62
N SER A 160 -28.59 25.28 -35.14
CA SER A 160 -28.81 24.03 -34.42
C SER A 160 -27.51 23.47 -33.83
N PRO A 161 -27.41 23.30 -32.50
CA PRO A 161 -26.21 22.74 -31.89
C PRO A 161 -26.11 21.22 -32.12
N PHE A 162 -24.93 20.73 -32.45
CA PHE A 162 -24.65 19.31 -32.71
C PHE A 162 -23.36 18.85 -32.03
N VAL A 163 -23.10 17.55 -32.06
CA VAL A 163 -21.81 16.97 -31.65
C VAL A 163 -21.19 16.25 -32.83
N LEU A 164 -19.96 16.63 -33.22
CA LEU A 164 -19.18 15.92 -34.22
C LEU A 164 -18.20 14.98 -33.52
N VAL A 165 -18.30 13.69 -33.77
CA VAL A 165 -17.41 12.66 -33.26
C VAL A 165 -16.45 12.21 -34.35
N LEU A 166 -15.15 12.36 -34.08
CA LEU A 166 -14.06 11.83 -34.89
C LEU A 166 -13.41 10.69 -34.09
N ASP A 167 -13.74 9.45 -34.44
CA ASP A 167 -13.18 8.25 -33.80
C ASP A 167 -11.93 7.79 -34.57
N ASP A 168 -10.93 7.31 -33.83
CA ASP A 168 -9.59 6.94 -34.35
C ASP A 168 -8.84 8.09 -35.07
N VAL A 169 -8.98 9.32 -34.57
CA VAL A 169 -8.36 10.53 -35.15
C VAL A 169 -6.83 10.50 -35.15
N ASP A 170 -6.21 9.64 -34.34
CA ASP A 170 -4.75 9.45 -34.29
C ASP A 170 -4.17 8.85 -35.58
N LEU A 171 -5.02 8.31 -36.46
CA LEU A 171 -4.62 7.84 -37.79
C LEU A 171 -4.42 8.97 -38.83
N LEU A 172 -4.77 10.22 -38.49
CA LEU A 172 -4.48 11.38 -39.33
C LEU A 172 -3.04 11.88 -39.11
N GLU A 173 -2.28 11.90 -40.19
CA GLU A 173 -0.88 12.36 -40.22
C GLU A 173 -0.66 13.54 -41.18
N ALA A 174 -1.49 13.69 -42.21
CA ALA A 174 -1.33 14.73 -43.21
C ALA A 174 -1.65 16.13 -42.64
N ASP A 175 -0.74 17.10 -42.85
CA ASP A 175 -0.87 18.46 -42.34
C ASP A 175 -2.15 19.15 -42.82
N ASP A 176 -2.53 18.98 -44.09
CA ASP A 176 -3.78 19.53 -44.65
C ASP A 176 -5.02 18.93 -43.97
N ALA A 177 -5.03 17.62 -43.69
CA ALA A 177 -6.13 16.95 -43.01
C ALA A 177 -6.28 17.45 -41.56
N LEU A 178 -5.17 17.59 -40.84
CA LEU A 178 -5.15 18.14 -39.48
C LEU A 178 -5.58 19.61 -39.47
N ALA A 179 -5.15 20.41 -40.45
CA ALA A 179 -5.55 21.80 -40.60
C ALA A 179 -7.05 21.95 -40.87
N ILE A 180 -7.66 21.03 -41.64
CA ILE A 180 -9.12 20.99 -41.84
C ILE A 180 -9.86 20.82 -40.51
N ILE A 181 -9.44 19.85 -39.69
CA ILE A 181 -10.06 19.61 -38.38
C ILE A 181 -9.89 20.82 -37.45
N ALA A 182 -8.70 21.42 -37.43
CA ALA A 182 -8.45 22.63 -36.64
C ALA A 182 -9.38 23.79 -37.05
N ALA A 183 -9.50 24.05 -38.36
CA ALA A 183 -10.38 25.09 -38.88
C ALA A 183 -11.87 24.82 -38.58
N LEU A 184 -12.30 23.56 -38.56
CA LEU A 184 -13.66 23.20 -38.15
C LEU A 184 -13.91 23.50 -36.68
N ILE A 185 -12.98 23.12 -35.78
CA ILE A 185 -13.10 23.36 -34.34
C ILE A 185 -13.22 24.87 -34.04
N GLU A 186 -12.47 25.71 -34.76
CA GLU A 186 -12.50 27.17 -34.60
C GLU A 186 -13.81 27.82 -35.06
N ASN A 187 -14.55 27.18 -35.98
CA ASN A 187 -15.75 27.75 -36.61
C ASN A 187 -17.04 26.98 -36.24
N LEU A 188 -17.03 26.21 -35.15
CA LEU A 188 -18.23 25.50 -34.69
C LEU A 188 -19.33 26.49 -34.25
N PRO A 189 -20.61 26.20 -34.56
CA PRO A 189 -21.71 27.00 -34.07
C PRO A 189 -21.81 26.96 -32.53
N HIS A 190 -22.43 27.99 -31.94
CA HIS A 190 -22.56 28.09 -30.48
C HIS A 190 -23.24 26.85 -29.88
N ARG A 191 -22.62 26.27 -28.84
CA ARG A 191 -23.05 25.04 -28.13
C ARG A 191 -22.87 23.73 -28.91
N SER A 192 -22.28 23.78 -30.11
CA SER A 192 -21.75 22.58 -30.76
C SER A 192 -20.45 22.13 -30.11
N MET A 193 -20.13 20.85 -30.23
CA MET A 193 -18.92 20.24 -29.67
C MET A 193 -18.26 19.32 -30.68
N VAL A 194 -16.94 19.19 -30.58
CA VAL A 194 -16.17 18.17 -31.31
C VAL A 194 -15.57 17.20 -30.30
N ALA A 195 -15.78 15.90 -30.52
CA ALA A 195 -15.18 14.82 -29.75
C ALA A 195 -14.13 14.12 -30.59
N LEU A 196 -12.88 14.17 -30.13
CA LEU A 196 -11.72 13.56 -30.75
C LEU A 196 -11.37 12.32 -29.93
N ALA A 197 -11.49 11.13 -30.51
CA ALA A 197 -11.09 9.89 -29.86
C ALA A 197 -9.95 9.22 -30.61
N GLY A 198 -9.00 8.68 -29.86
CA GLY A 198 -7.86 7.99 -30.44
C GLY A 198 -7.05 7.20 -29.42
N ARG A 199 -6.08 6.42 -29.91
CA ARG A 199 -5.13 5.72 -29.05
C ARG A 199 -4.02 6.67 -28.60
N ALA A 200 -3.54 7.52 -29.50
CA ALA A 200 -2.58 8.58 -29.21
C ALA A 200 -3.24 9.96 -29.07
N GLN A 201 -2.49 10.94 -28.54
CA GLN A 201 -2.88 12.34 -28.64
C GLN A 201 -2.89 12.76 -30.12
N PRO A 202 -3.96 13.41 -30.61
CA PRO A 202 -3.99 13.89 -31.99
C PRO A 202 -2.87 14.90 -32.23
N LYS A 203 -2.24 14.85 -33.40
CA LYS A 203 -1.20 15.79 -33.86
C LYS A 203 -1.76 17.19 -34.20
N LEU A 204 -2.90 17.55 -33.61
CA LEU A 204 -3.47 18.88 -33.70
C LEU A 204 -2.68 19.84 -32.79
N PRO A 205 -2.67 21.15 -33.07
CA PRO A 205 -2.12 22.14 -32.16
C PRO A 205 -3.01 22.29 -30.91
N VAL A 206 -3.08 21.24 -30.07
CA VAL A 206 -3.90 21.18 -28.85
C VAL A 206 -3.54 22.30 -27.88
N ALA A 207 -2.28 22.75 -27.86
CA ALA A 207 -1.86 23.92 -27.11
C ALA A 207 -2.58 25.21 -27.57
N SER A 208 -2.79 25.39 -28.87
CA SER A 208 -3.56 26.51 -29.42
C SER A 208 -5.05 26.38 -29.08
N LEU A 209 -5.59 25.16 -29.13
CA LEU A 209 -6.97 24.87 -28.70
C LEU A 209 -7.19 25.15 -27.20
N ARG A 210 -6.16 24.92 -26.35
CA ARG A 210 -6.16 25.24 -24.91
C ARG A 210 -6.09 26.75 -24.62
N VAL A 211 -5.50 27.54 -25.50
CA VAL A 211 -5.44 29.01 -25.38
C VAL A 211 -6.77 29.66 -25.78
N GLY A 212 -7.51 29.04 -26.70
CA GLY A 212 -8.81 29.53 -27.20
C GLY A 212 -10.02 29.24 -26.29
N GLY A 213 -9.89 28.39 -25.27
CA GLY A 213 -10.98 28.05 -24.36
C GLY A 213 -10.72 26.78 -23.54
N PRO A 214 -11.68 26.35 -22.71
CA PRO A 214 -11.48 25.20 -21.84
C PRO A 214 -11.65 23.89 -22.64
N LEU A 215 -10.73 22.94 -22.46
CA LEU A 215 -10.66 21.61 -23.09
C LEU A 215 -11.01 20.52 -22.08
N LEU A 216 -11.85 19.54 -22.47
CA LEU A 216 -12.16 18.38 -21.63
C LEU A 216 -11.35 17.15 -22.08
N GLU A 217 -10.43 16.69 -21.23
CA GLU A 217 -9.65 15.48 -21.48
C GLU A 217 -10.20 14.30 -20.66
N ILE A 218 -10.34 13.14 -21.31
CA ILE A 218 -10.73 11.86 -20.71
C ILE A 218 -9.63 10.86 -21.04
N GLY A 219 -8.92 10.39 -20.02
CA GLY A 219 -7.80 9.47 -20.16
C GLY A 219 -8.15 8.04 -19.73
N THR A 220 -7.10 7.22 -19.67
CA THR A 220 -7.14 5.84 -19.18
C THR A 220 -7.76 5.73 -17.78
N PHE A 221 -7.42 6.64 -16.87
CA PHE A 221 -7.92 6.62 -15.49
C PHE A 221 -9.43 6.86 -15.43
N GLU A 222 -9.95 7.84 -16.17
CA GLU A 222 -11.37 8.11 -16.26
C GLU A 222 -12.14 6.95 -16.92
N LEU A 223 -11.53 6.26 -17.89
CA LEU A 223 -12.15 5.16 -18.64
C LEU A 223 -12.05 3.80 -17.94
N ALA A 224 -11.10 3.62 -17.01
CA ALA A 224 -11.00 2.41 -16.21
C ALA A 224 -12.36 2.10 -15.52
N LEU A 225 -12.76 0.82 -15.55
CA LEU A 225 -13.98 0.37 -14.90
C LEU A 225 -13.81 0.41 -13.39
N SER A 226 -14.74 1.08 -12.72
CA SER A 226 -14.86 0.99 -11.26
C SER A 226 -15.29 -0.42 -10.83
N ARG A 227 -15.17 -0.73 -9.53
CA ARG A 227 -15.65 -2.01 -8.98
C ARG A 227 -17.10 -2.33 -9.35
N ARG A 228 -18.00 -1.34 -9.21
CA ARG A 228 -19.41 -1.50 -9.56
C ARG A 228 -19.62 -1.77 -11.05
N GLU A 229 -18.83 -1.12 -11.89
CA GLU A 229 -18.89 -1.30 -13.35
C GLU A 229 -18.35 -2.66 -13.79
N ALA A 230 -17.26 -3.13 -13.15
CA ALA A 230 -16.73 -4.47 -13.36
C ALA A 230 -17.72 -5.56 -12.92
N GLU A 231 -18.41 -5.38 -11.79
CA GLU A 231 -19.47 -6.29 -11.35
C GLU A 231 -20.62 -6.39 -12.38
N ILE A 232 -20.99 -5.29 -13.01
CA ILE A 232 -22.02 -5.28 -14.07
C ILE A 232 -21.52 -6.08 -15.29
N LEU A 233 -20.27 -5.86 -15.70
CA LEU A 233 -19.66 -6.60 -16.82
C LEU A 233 -19.62 -8.11 -16.54
N LEU A 234 -19.19 -8.50 -15.34
CA LEU A 234 -19.11 -9.90 -14.92
C LEU A 234 -20.49 -10.58 -14.95
N ARG A 235 -21.53 -9.90 -14.45
CA ARG A 235 -22.91 -10.40 -14.53
C ARG A 235 -23.40 -10.56 -15.96
N ALA A 236 -23.06 -9.62 -16.86
CA ALA A 236 -23.40 -9.73 -18.27
C ALA A 236 -22.72 -10.95 -18.95
N CYS A 237 -21.55 -11.35 -18.46
CA CYS A 237 -20.85 -12.56 -18.89
C CYS A 237 -21.29 -13.84 -18.14
N ALA A 238 -22.28 -13.75 -17.24
CA ALA A 238 -22.70 -14.85 -16.36
C ALA A 238 -21.58 -15.41 -15.45
N VAL A 239 -20.66 -14.54 -15.01
CA VAL A 239 -19.59 -14.87 -14.06
C VAL A 239 -19.88 -14.24 -12.70
N GLU A 240 -19.81 -15.06 -11.65
CA GLU A 240 -19.90 -14.62 -10.25
C GLU A 240 -18.56 -14.83 -9.54
N LEU A 241 -18.06 -13.76 -8.94
CA LEU A 241 -16.87 -13.72 -8.09
C LEU A 241 -17.24 -13.11 -6.74
N ASP A 242 -16.54 -13.51 -5.69
CA ASP A 242 -16.67 -12.90 -4.37
C ASP A 242 -15.92 -11.56 -4.28
N GLU A 243 -16.01 -10.88 -3.13
CA GLU A 243 -15.39 -9.57 -2.92
C GLU A 243 -13.87 -9.61 -3.12
N GLN A 244 -13.21 -10.67 -2.66
CA GLN A 244 -11.77 -10.84 -2.82
C GLN A 244 -11.40 -11.09 -4.28
N GLY A 245 -12.14 -11.95 -5.00
CA GLY A 245 -11.93 -12.23 -6.41
C GLY A 245 -12.16 -11.02 -7.31
N ILE A 246 -13.14 -10.17 -7.01
CA ILE A 246 -13.36 -8.90 -7.74
C ILE A 246 -12.19 -7.94 -7.49
N ALA A 247 -11.73 -7.83 -6.24
CA ALA A 247 -10.60 -6.97 -5.90
C ALA A 247 -9.31 -7.44 -6.61
N GLU A 248 -9.06 -8.75 -6.65
CA GLU A 248 -7.93 -9.33 -7.36
C GLU A 248 -8.03 -9.11 -8.87
N LEU A 249 -9.21 -9.31 -9.47
CA LEU A 249 -9.45 -9.06 -10.89
C LEU A 249 -9.18 -7.61 -11.26
N LEU A 250 -9.70 -6.66 -10.47
CA LEU A 250 -9.47 -5.23 -10.68
C LEU A 250 -8.00 -4.85 -10.49
N GLN A 251 -7.32 -5.45 -9.51
CA GLN A 251 -5.89 -5.21 -9.30
C GLN A 251 -5.05 -5.75 -10.45
N ARG A 252 -5.42 -6.91 -11.01
CA ARG A 252 -4.74 -7.52 -12.15
C ARG A 252 -4.99 -6.73 -13.44
N THR A 253 -6.23 -6.36 -13.71
CA THR A 253 -6.66 -5.69 -14.96
C THR A 253 -6.54 -4.17 -14.92
N GLU A 254 -6.28 -3.57 -13.74
CA GLU A 254 -6.31 -2.12 -13.50
C GLU A 254 -7.60 -1.43 -13.99
N GLY A 255 -8.71 -2.16 -14.05
CA GLY A 255 -9.99 -1.66 -14.57
C GLY A 255 -10.10 -1.64 -16.10
N TRP A 256 -9.14 -2.22 -16.83
CA TRP A 256 -9.19 -2.30 -18.29
C TRP A 256 -10.41 -3.11 -18.77
N ALA A 257 -11.34 -2.46 -19.46
CA ALA A 257 -12.64 -3.04 -19.80
C ALA A 257 -12.54 -4.31 -20.66
N ALA A 258 -11.71 -4.29 -21.71
CA ALA A 258 -11.44 -5.50 -22.51
C ALA A 258 -10.73 -6.58 -21.70
N GLY A 259 -9.80 -6.20 -20.81
CA GLY A 259 -9.12 -7.14 -19.92
C GLY A 259 -10.10 -7.91 -19.04
N ILE A 260 -10.99 -7.18 -18.35
CA ILE A 260 -12.03 -7.78 -17.49
C ILE A 260 -12.98 -8.64 -18.32
N PHE A 261 -13.39 -8.18 -19.52
CA PHE A 261 -14.27 -8.94 -20.41
C PHE A 261 -13.63 -10.26 -20.87
N LEU A 262 -12.38 -10.22 -21.32
CA LEU A 262 -11.64 -11.39 -21.80
C LEU A 262 -11.35 -12.38 -20.67
N THR A 263 -11.00 -11.91 -19.48
CA THR A 263 -10.88 -12.78 -18.29
C THR A 263 -12.22 -13.42 -17.91
N ALA A 264 -13.33 -12.69 -18.01
CA ALA A 264 -14.65 -13.25 -17.76
C ALA A 264 -15.06 -14.31 -18.79
N LEU A 265 -14.74 -14.10 -20.08
CA LEU A 265 -14.97 -15.11 -21.12
C LEU A 265 -14.15 -16.38 -20.89
N ALA A 266 -12.87 -16.24 -20.56
CA ALA A 266 -12.00 -17.37 -20.24
C ALA A 266 -12.55 -18.20 -19.05
N ALA A 267 -12.99 -17.52 -17.98
CA ALA A 267 -13.59 -18.16 -16.82
C ALA A 267 -14.90 -18.91 -17.15
N ARG A 268 -15.69 -18.43 -18.11
CA ARG A 268 -16.92 -19.08 -18.57
C ARG A 268 -16.60 -20.35 -19.36
N ASP A 269 -15.67 -20.26 -20.32
CA ASP A 269 -15.32 -21.39 -21.19
C ASP A 269 -14.69 -22.55 -20.38
N CYS A 270 -13.93 -22.25 -19.32
CA CYS A 270 -13.41 -23.26 -18.40
C CYS A 270 -14.50 -23.97 -17.56
N ARG A 271 -15.64 -23.33 -17.30
CA ARG A 271 -16.77 -23.97 -16.59
C ARG A 271 -17.57 -24.92 -17.49
N GLU A 272 -17.52 -24.74 -18.80
CA GLU A 272 -18.20 -25.59 -19.78
C GLU A 272 -17.38 -26.84 -20.18
N SER A 273 -16.07 -26.87 -19.90
CA SER A 273 -15.25 -28.08 -20.02
C SER A 273 -15.38 -28.96 -18.76
N VAL A 274 -16.10 -30.09 -18.89
CA VAL A 274 -16.59 -30.92 -17.76
C VAL A 274 -15.51 -31.76 -17.03
N ASP A 275 -14.21 -31.61 -17.31
CA ASP A 275 -13.14 -32.46 -16.74
C ASP A 275 -11.98 -31.69 -16.06
N SER A 276 -12.24 -30.89 -15.01
CA SER A 276 -11.19 -30.57 -14.03
C SER A 276 -11.73 -30.34 -12.61
N PRO A 277 -11.13 -30.97 -11.59
CA PRO A 277 -11.62 -30.89 -10.21
C PRO A 277 -11.32 -29.52 -9.58
N ALA A 278 -12.21 -29.16 -8.65
CA ALA A 278 -12.23 -27.90 -7.93
C ALA A 278 -10.95 -27.59 -7.13
N GLY A 279 -10.59 -26.30 -7.11
CA GLY A 279 -9.78 -25.70 -6.05
C GLY A 279 -8.38 -25.27 -6.47
N GLY A 280 -8.29 -24.16 -7.20
CA GLY A 280 -7.03 -23.50 -7.53
C GLY A 280 -7.16 -22.75 -8.85
N ALA A 281 -7.52 -21.47 -8.79
CA ALA A 281 -7.52 -20.59 -9.95
C ALA A 281 -6.07 -20.36 -10.39
N HIS A 282 -5.46 -21.31 -11.11
CA HIS A 282 -4.17 -21.11 -11.75
C HIS A 282 -4.16 -21.60 -13.21
N VAL A 283 -4.00 -20.59 -14.06
CA VAL A 283 -2.98 -20.49 -15.12
C VAL A 283 -3.18 -21.41 -16.33
N GLY A 284 -3.76 -20.83 -17.38
CA GLY A 284 -3.65 -21.33 -18.75
C GLY A 284 -4.62 -20.67 -19.74
N GLY A 285 -5.90 -20.54 -19.35
CA GLY A 285 -6.97 -20.03 -20.24
C GLY A 285 -7.04 -18.50 -20.35
N ASP A 286 -7.03 -17.81 -19.21
CA ASP A 286 -7.09 -16.33 -19.12
C ASP A 286 -6.03 -15.66 -19.99
N ASP A 287 -4.83 -16.24 -20.01
CA ASP A 287 -3.65 -15.66 -20.62
C ASP A 287 -3.67 -15.75 -22.15
N ARG A 288 -4.34 -16.76 -22.73
CA ARG A 288 -4.39 -16.95 -24.18
C ARG A 288 -5.29 -15.91 -24.85
N TYR A 289 -6.50 -15.72 -24.35
CA TYR A 289 -7.43 -14.72 -24.90
C TYR A 289 -6.86 -13.29 -24.78
N LEU A 290 -6.17 -13.00 -23.68
CA LEU A 290 -5.51 -11.72 -23.47
C LEU A 290 -4.28 -11.57 -24.39
N ALA A 291 -3.47 -12.62 -24.55
CA ALA A 291 -2.33 -12.63 -25.45
C ALA A 291 -2.76 -12.38 -26.90
N ASP A 292 -3.73 -13.16 -27.39
CA ASP A 292 -4.24 -13.08 -28.75
C ASP A 292 -4.79 -11.67 -29.04
N TYR A 293 -5.52 -11.08 -28.10
CA TYR A 293 -6.03 -9.71 -28.23
C TYR A 293 -4.91 -8.68 -28.27
N ILE A 294 -3.97 -8.71 -27.32
CA ILE A 294 -2.87 -7.74 -27.25
C ILE A 294 -1.98 -7.85 -28.49
N GLU A 295 -1.71 -9.07 -28.96
CA GLU A 295 -0.93 -9.30 -30.18
C GLU A 295 -1.60 -8.70 -31.40
N ALA A 296 -2.89 -9.00 -31.62
CA ALA A 296 -3.65 -8.52 -32.76
C ALA A 296 -3.80 -6.99 -32.74
N GLU A 297 -4.14 -6.42 -31.58
CA GLU A 297 -4.55 -5.02 -31.47
C GLU A 297 -3.40 -4.05 -31.19
N SER A 298 -2.29 -4.50 -30.60
CA SER A 298 -1.23 -3.58 -30.12
C SER A 298 0.17 -3.95 -30.59
N MET A 299 0.42 -5.16 -31.08
CA MET A 299 1.78 -5.59 -31.44
C MET A 299 2.00 -5.76 -32.96
N SER A 300 0.95 -5.97 -33.75
CA SER A 300 1.04 -6.31 -35.18
C SER A 300 1.74 -5.27 -36.06
N GLU A 301 1.72 -3.99 -35.68
CA GLU A 301 2.29 -2.87 -36.45
C GLU A 301 3.66 -2.39 -35.96
N LEU A 302 4.20 -2.98 -34.90
CA LEU A 302 5.46 -2.53 -34.30
C LEU A 302 6.68 -3.06 -35.05
N SER A 303 7.74 -2.25 -35.10
CA SER A 303 9.01 -2.70 -35.66
C SER A 303 9.63 -3.83 -34.81
N PRO A 304 10.45 -4.73 -35.40
CA PRO A 304 11.12 -5.79 -34.65
C PRO A 304 11.94 -5.29 -33.47
N GLU A 305 12.55 -4.11 -33.59
CA GLU A 305 13.36 -3.48 -32.55
C GLU A 305 12.51 -3.06 -31.34
N LEU A 306 11.31 -2.53 -31.56
CA LEU A 306 10.39 -2.17 -30.49
C LEU A 306 9.79 -3.39 -29.80
N HIS A 307 9.52 -4.47 -30.55
CA HIS A 307 9.11 -5.76 -29.95
C HIS A 307 10.18 -6.29 -29.00
N GLU A 308 11.44 -6.31 -29.44
CA GLU A 308 12.57 -6.75 -28.63
C GLU A 308 12.74 -5.88 -27.38
N PHE A 309 12.62 -4.55 -27.54
CA PHE A 309 12.71 -3.60 -26.43
C PHE A 309 11.62 -3.87 -25.37
N LEU A 310 10.36 -3.98 -25.78
CA LEU A 310 9.22 -4.26 -24.89
C LEU A 310 9.42 -5.60 -24.16
N ARG A 311 9.77 -6.67 -24.91
CA ARG A 311 9.97 -8.01 -24.36
C ARG A 311 11.09 -8.02 -23.33
N ARG A 312 12.27 -7.47 -23.64
CA ARG A 312 13.44 -7.52 -22.75
C ARG A 312 13.36 -6.55 -21.56
N THR A 313 12.72 -5.39 -21.70
CA THR A 313 12.50 -4.48 -20.56
C THR A 313 11.37 -4.93 -19.64
N SER A 314 10.58 -5.94 -20.02
CA SER A 314 9.47 -6.47 -19.21
C SER A 314 9.89 -7.01 -17.83
N VAL A 315 11.17 -7.36 -17.64
CA VAL A 315 11.70 -7.73 -16.33
C VAL A 315 11.61 -6.59 -15.31
N LEU A 316 11.62 -5.34 -15.76
CA LEU A 316 11.61 -4.15 -14.93
C LEU A 316 10.19 -3.84 -14.44
N GLU A 317 10.03 -3.57 -13.14
CA GLU A 317 8.75 -3.11 -12.58
C GLU A 317 8.49 -1.65 -12.92
N ASN A 318 9.50 -0.82 -12.66
CA ASN A 318 9.56 0.58 -13.04
C ASN A 318 10.79 0.78 -13.91
N MET A 319 10.67 1.61 -14.92
CA MET A 319 11.72 1.81 -15.93
C MET A 319 11.90 3.28 -16.26
N CYS A 320 13.15 3.66 -16.53
CA CYS A 320 13.55 4.95 -17.07
C CYS A 320 14.63 4.72 -18.11
N GLY A 321 14.87 5.69 -19.00
CA GLY A 321 15.86 5.56 -20.07
C GLY A 321 17.22 5.01 -19.61
N PRO A 322 17.89 5.64 -18.63
CA PRO A 322 19.19 5.17 -18.13
C PRO A 322 19.18 3.75 -17.53
N LEU A 323 18.06 3.29 -16.97
CA LEU A 323 17.93 1.92 -16.46
C LEU A 323 17.76 0.93 -17.62
N CYS A 324 16.91 1.25 -18.59
CA CYS A 324 16.73 0.43 -19.79
C CYS A 324 18.05 0.31 -20.58
N ASP A 325 18.78 1.41 -20.74
CA ASP A 325 20.10 1.46 -21.38
C ASP A 325 21.11 0.56 -20.67
N ALA A 326 21.17 0.62 -19.34
CA ALA A 326 22.07 -0.23 -18.55
C ALA A 326 21.71 -1.72 -18.61
N VAL A 327 20.41 -2.05 -18.67
CA VAL A 327 19.93 -3.44 -18.68
C VAL A 327 20.08 -4.07 -20.06
N LEU A 328 19.75 -3.32 -21.12
CA LEU A 328 19.83 -3.79 -22.49
C LEU A 328 21.21 -3.58 -23.14
N GLU A 329 22.11 -2.82 -22.49
CA GLU A 329 23.39 -2.36 -23.04
C GLU A 329 23.20 -1.54 -24.33
N ARG A 330 22.38 -0.50 -24.23
CA ARG A 330 22.01 0.41 -25.34
C ARG A 330 22.12 1.88 -24.90
N ASP A 331 21.89 2.82 -25.82
CA ASP A 331 21.91 4.27 -25.58
C ASP A 331 20.68 5.01 -26.16
N ASP A 332 19.69 4.26 -26.66
CA ASP A 332 18.50 4.77 -27.36
C ASP A 332 17.19 4.60 -26.55
N ALA A 333 17.25 4.13 -25.30
CA ALA A 333 16.03 3.77 -24.56
C ALA A 333 15.09 4.95 -24.26
N VAL A 334 15.62 6.17 -24.11
CA VAL A 334 14.78 7.38 -23.96
C VAL A 334 13.91 7.58 -25.20
N VAL A 335 14.48 7.40 -26.39
CA VAL A 335 13.76 7.54 -27.66
C VAL A 335 12.74 6.43 -27.83
N ALA A 336 13.11 5.19 -27.50
CA ALA A 336 12.22 4.03 -27.55
C ALA A 336 11.03 4.20 -26.59
N LEU A 337 11.25 4.58 -25.33
CA LEU A 337 10.18 4.83 -24.36
C LEU A 337 9.23 5.95 -24.82
N ALA A 338 9.77 7.05 -25.36
CA ALA A 338 8.94 8.12 -25.90
C ALA A 338 8.15 7.71 -27.15
N ALA A 339 8.66 6.78 -27.97
CA ALA A 339 7.93 6.21 -29.09
C ALA A 339 6.79 5.29 -28.60
N ILE A 340 7.08 4.42 -27.63
CA ILE A 340 6.11 3.50 -27.02
C ILE A 340 4.99 4.25 -26.29
N GLU A 341 5.33 5.33 -25.58
CA GLU A 341 4.35 6.22 -24.93
C GLU A 341 3.44 6.88 -25.98
N ARG A 342 4.01 7.39 -27.08
CA ARG A 342 3.25 8.00 -28.18
C ARG A 342 2.28 7.02 -28.83
N LEU A 343 2.68 5.76 -28.95
CA LEU A 343 1.82 4.67 -29.47
C LEU A 343 0.81 4.17 -28.41
N ASN A 344 0.87 4.66 -27.17
CA ASN A 344 0.02 4.30 -26.04
C ASN A 344 -0.04 2.77 -25.79
N LEU A 345 1.11 2.11 -25.91
CA LEU A 345 1.27 0.65 -25.77
C LEU A 345 1.30 0.22 -24.30
N PHE A 346 0.24 0.56 -23.56
CA PHE A 346 0.08 0.17 -22.16
C PHE A 346 1.28 0.57 -21.27
N VAL A 347 1.94 1.68 -21.61
CA VAL A 347 2.99 2.30 -20.79
C VAL A 347 2.41 3.48 -20.06
N VAL A 348 2.62 3.54 -18.74
CA VAL A 348 2.07 4.55 -17.84
C VAL A 348 3.23 5.37 -17.26
N PRO A 349 3.27 6.70 -17.49
CA PRO A 349 4.24 7.57 -16.83
C PRO A 349 3.95 7.65 -15.32
N LEU A 350 4.99 7.59 -14.50
CA LEU A 350 4.93 7.61 -13.03
C LEU A 350 5.20 8.99 -12.44
N ASP A 351 5.77 9.89 -13.23
CA ASP A 351 6.10 11.25 -12.81
C ASP A 351 5.65 12.29 -13.85
N ARG A 352 5.68 13.57 -13.44
CA ARG A 352 5.28 14.70 -14.30
C ARG A 352 6.30 15.02 -15.39
N HIS A 353 7.55 14.64 -15.17
CA HIS A 353 8.66 14.89 -16.10
C HIS A 353 8.77 13.82 -17.19
N ARG A 354 7.97 12.76 -17.07
CA ARG A 354 7.95 11.57 -17.93
C ARG A 354 9.33 10.90 -18.01
N GLU A 355 10.00 10.78 -16.86
CA GLU A 355 11.28 10.08 -16.78
C GLU A 355 11.08 8.62 -16.39
N TRP A 356 10.15 8.37 -15.47
CA TRP A 356 9.79 7.05 -15.00
C TRP A 356 8.49 6.57 -15.60
N TYR A 357 8.49 5.30 -15.96
CA TYR A 357 7.38 4.59 -16.57
C TYR A 357 7.18 3.24 -15.89
N ARG A 358 5.98 2.70 -16.02
CA ARG A 358 5.72 1.27 -15.79
C ARG A 358 4.89 0.73 -16.95
N TYR A 359 5.01 -0.56 -17.18
CA TYR A 359 4.02 -1.26 -17.99
C TYR A 359 2.72 -1.44 -17.19
N HIS A 360 1.59 -1.46 -17.90
CA HIS A 360 0.36 -2.02 -17.37
C HIS A 360 0.60 -3.48 -16.97
N ARG A 361 0.05 -3.90 -15.83
CA ARG A 361 0.39 -5.19 -15.21
C ARG A 361 0.23 -6.40 -16.15
N LEU A 362 -0.93 -6.56 -16.77
CA LEU A 362 -1.18 -7.69 -17.69
C LEU A 362 -0.25 -7.68 -18.91
N PHE A 363 0.06 -6.49 -19.43
CA PHE A 363 0.95 -6.35 -20.57
C PHE A 363 2.37 -6.78 -20.21
N ARG A 364 2.85 -6.36 -19.03
CA ARG A 364 4.13 -6.82 -18.48
C ARG A 364 4.17 -8.33 -18.27
N GLU A 365 3.13 -8.91 -17.70
CA GLU A 365 3.04 -10.36 -17.44
C GLU A 365 3.12 -11.16 -18.75
N LEU A 366 2.41 -10.72 -19.80
CA LEU A 366 2.50 -11.31 -21.14
C LEU A 366 3.92 -11.23 -21.72
N LEU A 367 4.52 -10.04 -21.70
CA LEU A 367 5.87 -9.81 -22.24
C LEU A 367 6.93 -10.61 -21.48
N ARG A 368 6.80 -10.76 -20.16
CA ARG A 368 7.70 -11.57 -19.33
C ARG A 368 7.62 -13.05 -19.66
N ARG A 369 6.42 -13.57 -19.97
CA ARG A 369 6.27 -14.95 -20.43
C ARG A 369 6.90 -15.17 -21.79
N LYS A 370 6.61 -14.28 -22.76
CA LYS A 370 7.28 -14.32 -24.07
C LYS A 370 8.80 -14.30 -23.96
N LEU A 371 9.34 -13.46 -23.07
CA LEU A 371 10.78 -13.43 -22.80
C LEU A 371 11.28 -14.79 -22.26
N ALA A 372 10.55 -15.40 -21.33
CA ALA A 372 10.91 -16.70 -20.76
C ALA A 372 10.81 -17.84 -21.78
N ASP A 373 9.87 -17.77 -22.73
CA ASP A 373 9.65 -18.78 -23.74
C ASP A 373 10.64 -18.66 -24.92
N GLU A 374 10.93 -17.43 -25.37
CA GLU A 374 11.77 -17.17 -26.55
C GLU A 374 13.27 -17.01 -26.19
N GLU A 375 13.58 -16.38 -25.05
CA GLU A 375 14.94 -16.03 -24.64
C GLU A 375 15.19 -16.32 -23.14
N PRO A 376 14.98 -17.56 -22.64
CA PRO A 376 15.05 -17.89 -21.21
C PRO A 376 16.39 -17.51 -20.57
N GLU A 377 17.49 -17.65 -21.31
CA GLU A 377 18.84 -17.32 -20.86
C GLU A 377 18.99 -15.84 -20.50
N LEU A 378 18.28 -14.95 -21.20
CA LEU A 378 18.34 -13.51 -20.96
C LEU A 378 17.58 -13.08 -19.71
N VAL A 379 16.58 -13.84 -19.26
CA VAL A 379 15.82 -13.50 -18.04
C VAL A 379 16.78 -13.28 -16.87
N ARG A 380 17.72 -14.22 -16.66
CA ARG A 380 18.72 -14.11 -15.60
C ARG A 380 19.67 -12.94 -15.82
N VAL A 381 20.16 -12.75 -17.05
CA VAL A 381 21.13 -11.69 -17.39
C VAL A 381 20.54 -10.29 -17.17
N LEU A 382 19.32 -10.06 -17.62
CA LEU A 382 18.64 -8.77 -17.54
C LEU A 382 18.32 -8.41 -16.08
N ASN A 383 17.86 -9.37 -15.27
CA ASN A 383 17.67 -9.16 -13.84
C ASN A 383 19.00 -8.90 -13.12
N ALA A 384 20.08 -9.60 -13.49
CA ALA A 384 21.40 -9.36 -12.88
C ALA A 384 21.93 -7.95 -13.17
N ARG A 385 21.74 -7.42 -14.38
CA ARG A 385 22.10 -6.03 -14.76
C ARG A 385 21.23 -5.01 -14.04
N ALA A 386 19.93 -5.27 -13.91
CA ALA A 386 19.03 -4.41 -13.14
C ALA A 386 19.48 -4.33 -11.67
N ALA A 387 19.81 -5.48 -11.05
CA ALA A 387 20.33 -5.53 -9.69
C ALA A 387 21.59 -4.68 -9.52
N GLU A 388 22.53 -4.76 -10.45
CA GLU A 388 23.77 -3.98 -10.44
C GLU A 388 23.53 -2.47 -10.56
N TRP A 389 22.60 -2.06 -11.43
CA TRP A 389 22.24 -0.65 -11.59
C TRP A 389 21.62 -0.06 -10.33
N PHE A 390 20.66 -0.76 -9.72
CA PHE A 390 20.02 -0.30 -8.48
C PHE A 390 21.01 -0.25 -7.31
N GLU A 391 21.94 -1.21 -7.25
CA GLU A 391 22.99 -1.21 -6.25
C GLU A 391 23.94 -0.01 -6.41
N ALA A 392 24.36 0.31 -7.63
CA ALA A 392 25.22 1.46 -7.91
C ALA A 392 24.55 2.80 -7.58
N ARG A 393 23.21 2.87 -7.68
CA ARG A 393 22.41 4.06 -7.33
C ARG A 393 22.14 4.18 -5.83
N GLY A 394 22.49 3.18 -5.03
CA GLY A 394 22.23 3.17 -3.59
C GLY A 394 20.81 2.79 -3.21
N ASP A 395 20.11 2.03 -4.06
CA ASP A 395 18.80 1.42 -3.75
C ASP A 395 18.94 -0.11 -3.59
N PRO A 396 19.39 -0.57 -2.42
CA PRO A 396 19.64 -1.98 -2.18
C PRO A 396 18.36 -2.83 -2.08
N GLU A 397 17.20 -2.23 -1.78
CA GLU A 397 15.94 -2.99 -1.69
C GLU A 397 15.47 -3.45 -3.07
N SER A 398 15.45 -2.52 -4.03
CA SER A 398 15.16 -2.86 -5.44
C SER A 398 16.20 -3.83 -5.98
N ALA A 399 17.49 -3.59 -5.71
CA ALA A 399 18.56 -4.48 -6.13
C ALA A 399 18.41 -5.92 -5.61
N LEU A 400 17.95 -6.08 -4.36
CA LEU A 400 17.69 -7.38 -3.76
C LEU A 400 16.57 -8.13 -4.51
N GLY A 401 15.48 -7.45 -4.87
CA GLY A 401 14.39 -8.05 -5.66
C GLY A 401 14.87 -8.59 -7.01
N TYR A 402 15.68 -7.80 -7.73
CA TYR A 402 16.27 -8.23 -9.00
C TYR A 402 17.34 -9.32 -8.83
N ALA A 403 18.11 -9.33 -7.72
CA ALA A 403 19.07 -10.40 -7.43
C ALA A 403 18.36 -11.75 -7.21
N TYR A 404 17.21 -11.76 -6.51
CA TYR A 404 16.38 -12.96 -6.40
C TYR A 404 15.82 -13.41 -7.75
N ALA A 405 15.32 -12.47 -8.56
CA ALA A 405 14.80 -12.78 -9.88
C ALA A 405 15.87 -13.32 -10.85
N ALA A 406 17.14 -12.93 -10.66
CA ALA A 406 18.28 -13.48 -11.39
C ALA A 406 18.76 -14.86 -10.87
N GLY A 407 18.27 -15.31 -9.71
CA GLY A 407 18.82 -16.48 -9.02
C GLY A 407 20.28 -16.27 -8.57
N ASP A 408 20.67 -15.03 -8.27
CA ASP A 408 22.01 -14.68 -7.79
C ASP A 408 22.01 -14.61 -6.25
N SER A 409 22.05 -15.80 -5.62
CA SER A 409 22.05 -15.94 -4.16
C SER A 409 23.26 -15.28 -3.51
N ASP A 410 24.41 -15.22 -4.17
CA ASP A 410 25.62 -14.57 -3.65
C ASP A 410 25.43 -13.06 -3.52
N ARG A 411 24.90 -12.41 -4.56
CA ARG A 411 24.58 -10.98 -4.54
C ARG A 411 23.44 -10.69 -3.57
N ALA A 412 22.37 -11.48 -3.59
CA ALA A 412 21.24 -11.33 -2.67
C ALA A 412 21.68 -11.43 -1.20
N ALA A 413 22.50 -12.42 -0.85
CA ALA A 413 23.01 -12.59 0.51
C ALA A 413 23.86 -11.40 0.98
N ARG A 414 24.69 -10.85 0.08
CA ARG A 414 25.54 -9.68 0.36
C ARG A 414 24.71 -8.41 0.58
N ILE A 415 23.73 -8.16 -0.29
CA ILE A 415 22.84 -7.00 -0.19
C ILE A 415 21.97 -7.12 1.07
N LEU A 416 21.33 -8.27 1.30
CA LEU A 416 20.51 -8.51 2.50
C LEU A 416 21.33 -8.22 3.77
N SER A 417 22.56 -8.74 3.84
CA SER A 417 23.42 -8.57 5.01
C SER A 417 23.82 -7.11 5.27
N SER A 418 23.84 -6.24 4.26
CA SER A 418 24.17 -4.81 4.43
C SER A 418 22.97 -3.99 4.89
N VAL A 419 21.75 -4.33 4.48
CA VAL A 419 20.55 -3.54 4.79
C VAL A 419 19.73 -4.06 5.97
N ALA A 420 19.79 -5.36 6.28
CA ALA A 420 18.84 -6.01 7.16
C ALA A 420 18.76 -5.37 8.56
N LEU A 421 19.89 -4.90 9.09
CA LEU A 421 19.93 -4.27 10.42
C LEU A 421 19.21 -2.91 10.43
N GLN A 422 19.33 -2.11 9.36
CA GLN A 422 18.61 -0.83 9.22
C GLN A 422 17.11 -1.03 8.97
N VAL A 423 16.77 -2.03 8.16
CA VAL A 423 15.37 -2.42 7.92
C VAL A 423 14.72 -2.96 9.19
N HIS A 424 15.47 -3.70 10.00
CA HIS A 424 15.02 -4.14 11.30
C HIS A 424 14.83 -2.99 12.28
N SER A 425 15.71 -1.98 12.32
CA SER A 425 15.57 -0.86 13.25
C SER A 425 14.44 0.12 12.90
N SER A 426 13.86 0.01 11.70
CA SER A 426 12.79 0.87 11.18
C SER A 426 11.39 0.24 11.25
N GLY A 427 11.18 -0.83 12.04
CA GLY A 427 9.83 -1.41 12.22
C GLY A 427 9.43 -2.46 11.19
N ARG A 428 10.13 -2.57 10.06
CA ARG A 428 9.71 -3.35 8.88
C ARG A 428 10.12 -4.82 8.94
N ALA A 429 9.88 -5.46 10.08
CA ALA A 429 10.33 -6.84 10.29
C ALA A 429 9.60 -7.87 9.41
N ALA A 430 8.36 -7.61 8.95
CA ALA A 430 7.67 -8.48 7.98
C ALA A 430 8.37 -8.50 6.61
N THR A 431 8.86 -7.34 6.16
CA THR A 431 9.68 -7.23 4.94
C THR A 431 10.95 -8.03 5.07
N LEU A 432 11.64 -7.92 6.21
CA LEU A 432 12.87 -8.69 6.46
C LEU A 432 12.60 -10.21 6.50
N GLU A 433 11.52 -10.66 7.14
CA GLU A 433 11.11 -12.08 7.13
C GLU A 433 10.86 -12.57 5.68
N SER A 434 10.25 -11.75 4.83
CA SER A 434 10.05 -12.10 3.42
C SER A 434 11.36 -12.27 2.64
N TRP A 435 12.38 -11.45 2.94
CA TRP A 435 13.71 -11.53 2.32
C TRP A 435 14.54 -12.70 2.86
N LEU A 436 14.32 -13.12 4.10
CA LEU A 436 15.02 -14.26 4.69
C LEU A 436 14.50 -15.60 4.14
N ARG A 437 13.23 -15.66 3.73
CA ARG A 437 12.54 -16.88 3.29
C ARG A 437 13.25 -17.68 2.18
N PRO A 438 13.84 -17.08 1.13
CA PRO A 438 14.57 -17.85 0.11
C PRO A 438 15.81 -18.58 0.62
N PHE A 439 16.31 -18.23 1.80
CA PHE A 439 17.48 -18.84 2.44
C PHE A 439 17.11 -19.82 3.56
N ASP A 440 15.83 -20.11 3.80
CA ASP A 440 15.34 -20.99 4.90
C ASP A 440 15.56 -22.49 4.62
N ASP A 441 16.75 -22.82 4.11
CA ASP A 441 17.25 -24.17 3.91
C ASP A 441 18.64 -24.27 4.57
N ASP A 442 18.91 -25.38 5.28
CA ASP A 442 20.13 -25.50 6.07
C ASP A 442 21.41 -25.43 5.22
N GLU A 443 21.38 -25.93 3.98
CA GLU A 443 22.53 -25.85 3.07
C GLU A 443 22.78 -24.40 2.64
N GLN A 444 21.71 -23.65 2.35
CA GLN A 444 21.79 -22.22 2.02
C GLN A 444 22.28 -21.39 3.22
N LEU A 445 21.79 -21.66 4.43
CA LEU A 445 22.22 -20.95 5.64
C LEU A 445 23.71 -21.20 5.95
N GLU A 446 24.18 -22.44 5.78
CA GLU A 446 25.60 -22.79 5.92
C GLU A 446 26.46 -22.16 4.82
N GLN A 447 25.93 -22.03 3.62
CA GLN A 447 26.59 -21.33 2.53
C GLN A 447 26.71 -19.81 2.78
N TYR A 448 25.68 -19.21 3.39
CA TYR A 448 25.56 -17.77 3.63
C TYR A 448 25.46 -17.43 5.13
N PRO A 449 26.54 -17.60 5.92
CA PRO A 449 26.51 -17.42 7.37
C PRO A 449 26.17 -15.98 7.82
N ALA A 450 26.37 -14.97 6.95
CA ALA A 450 25.96 -13.58 7.22
C ALA A 450 24.44 -13.38 7.19
N VAL A 451 23.74 -14.11 6.32
CA VAL A 451 22.28 -14.16 6.30
C VAL A 451 21.78 -14.94 7.52
N ALA A 452 22.41 -16.09 7.81
CA ALA A 452 22.05 -16.94 8.93
C ALA A 452 22.13 -16.20 10.29
N VAL A 453 23.20 -15.44 10.56
CA VAL A 453 23.30 -14.66 11.80
C VAL A 453 22.27 -13.51 11.88
N THR A 454 21.90 -12.94 10.73
CA THR A 454 20.88 -11.88 10.63
C THR A 454 19.48 -12.44 10.91
N GLY A 455 19.15 -13.60 10.34
CA GLY A 455 17.88 -14.26 10.63
C GLY A 455 17.82 -14.80 12.07
N CYS A 456 18.91 -15.31 12.63
CA CYS A 456 19.00 -15.65 14.05
C CYS A 456 18.58 -14.46 14.95
N ARG A 457 19.13 -13.27 14.70
CA ARG A 457 18.73 -12.05 15.43
C ARG A 457 17.25 -11.73 15.23
N THR A 458 16.75 -11.83 14.00
CA THR A 458 15.35 -11.56 13.66
C THR A 458 14.40 -12.50 14.41
N HIS A 459 14.66 -13.81 14.36
CA HIS A 459 13.87 -14.81 15.07
C HIS A 459 13.96 -14.65 16.59
N ALA A 460 15.14 -14.32 17.13
CA ALA A 460 15.32 -14.08 18.56
C ALA A 460 14.46 -12.92 19.08
N VAL A 461 14.45 -11.78 18.39
CA VAL A 461 13.64 -10.60 18.77
C VAL A 461 12.14 -10.84 18.54
N ARG A 462 11.77 -11.69 17.57
CA ARG A 462 10.38 -12.09 17.30
C ARG A 462 9.84 -13.14 18.27
N GLY A 463 10.66 -13.68 19.16
CA GLY A 463 10.26 -14.71 20.11
C GLY A 463 10.09 -16.09 19.50
N ARG A 464 10.88 -16.41 18.47
CA ARG A 464 10.96 -17.72 17.79
C ARG A 464 12.29 -18.40 18.16
N PRO A 465 12.39 -19.01 19.36
CA PRO A 465 13.67 -19.43 19.90
C PRO A 465 14.28 -20.64 19.19
N GLU A 466 13.47 -21.59 18.74
CA GLU A 466 13.93 -22.78 18.02
C GLU A 466 14.57 -22.40 16.68
N GLU A 467 13.92 -21.50 15.94
CA GLU A 467 14.45 -20.96 14.68
C GLU A 467 15.71 -20.12 14.92
N ALA A 468 15.75 -19.32 15.99
CA ALA A 468 16.94 -18.55 16.35
C ALA A 468 18.16 -19.46 16.63
N GLU A 469 17.94 -20.58 17.34
CA GLU A 469 18.98 -21.58 17.61
C GLU A 469 19.42 -22.28 16.32
N ARG A 470 18.47 -22.78 15.51
CA ARG A 470 18.75 -23.44 14.22
C ARG A 470 19.59 -22.55 13.30
N TRP A 471 19.20 -21.28 13.15
CA TRP A 471 19.90 -20.33 12.29
C TRP A 471 21.30 -19.97 12.82
N LEU A 472 21.48 -19.87 14.15
CA LEU A 472 22.80 -19.67 14.73
C LEU A 472 23.72 -20.88 14.48
N GLU A 473 23.21 -22.09 14.67
CA GLU A 473 23.99 -23.31 14.45
C GLU A 473 24.43 -23.45 12.98
N ALA A 474 23.54 -23.16 12.03
CA ALA A 474 23.88 -23.13 10.61
C ALA A 474 24.96 -22.08 10.30
N ALA A 475 24.86 -20.88 10.90
CA ALA A 475 25.87 -19.85 10.77
C ALA A 475 27.24 -20.31 11.32
N GLU A 476 27.26 -21.01 12.45
CA GLU A 476 28.49 -21.56 13.05
C GLU A 476 29.12 -22.65 12.19
N ARG A 477 28.33 -23.58 11.65
CA ARG A 477 28.80 -24.64 10.74
C ARG A 477 29.36 -24.03 9.44
N GLY A 478 28.63 -23.08 8.85
CA GLY A 478 29.10 -22.31 7.68
C GLY A 478 30.40 -21.56 7.95
N ALA A 479 30.55 -20.98 9.14
CA ALA A 479 31.74 -20.21 9.52
C ALA A 479 32.99 -21.06 9.85
N ALA A 480 32.81 -22.36 10.05
CA ALA A 480 33.90 -23.32 10.17
C ALA A 480 34.59 -23.60 8.81
N SER A 481 33.91 -23.32 7.69
CA SER A 481 34.49 -23.47 6.35
C SER A 481 35.61 -22.44 6.09
N ARG A 482 36.55 -22.79 5.20
CA ARG A 482 37.66 -21.90 4.77
C ARG A 482 37.29 -20.97 3.60
N ARG A 483 36.00 -20.72 3.36
CA ARG A 483 35.53 -19.88 2.24
C ARG A 483 35.91 -18.40 2.45
N LYS A 484 36.14 -17.67 1.35
CA LYS A 484 36.40 -16.21 1.38
C LYS A 484 35.17 -15.48 1.95
N GLY A 485 35.37 -14.43 2.75
CA GLY A 485 34.29 -13.65 3.38
C GLY A 485 33.81 -14.17 4.74
N VAL A 486 34.12 -15.41 5.11
CA VAL A 486 33.72 -16.00 6.41
C VAL A 486 34.41 -15.33 7.62
N ALA A 487 35.60 -14.76 7.42
CA ALA A 487 36.34 -14.13 8.52
C ALA A 487 35.63 -12.87 9.08
N SER A 488 34.88 -12.14 8.25
CA SER A 488 34.18 -10.92 8.67
C SER A 488 32.88 -11.18 9.41
N VAL A 489 32.25 -12.36 9.25
CA VAL A 489 31.00 -12.72 9.93
C VAL A 489 31.21 -13.36 11.31
N ARG A 490 32.38 -13.97 11.56
CA ARG A 490 32.70 -14.61 12.85
C ARG A 490 32.44 -13.72 14.09
N PRO A 491 32.78 -12.41 14.08
CA PRO A 491 32.42 -11.53 15.18
C PRO A 491 30.90 -11.39 15.36
N CYS A 492 30.11 -11.29 14.29
CA CYS A 492 28.65 -11.19 14.37
C CYS A 492 28.03 -12.46 14.97
N ILE A 493 28.51 -13.64 14.57
CA ILE A 493 28.10 -14.93 15.15
C ILE A 493 28.42 -14.97 16.63
N ALA A 494 29.60 -14.50 17.04
CA ALA A 494 29.98 -14.42 18.45
C ALA A 494 29.09 -13.45 19.24
N VAL A 495 28.62 -12.35 18.65
CA VAL A 495 27.62 -11.47 19.29
C VAL A 495 26.33 -12.23 19.56
N MET A 496 25.78 -12.94 18.56
CA MET A 496 24.52 -13.68 18.75
C MET A 496 24.67 -14.85 19.72
N ARG A 497 25.75 -15.64 19.62
CA ARG A 497 26.05 -16.69 20.60
C ARG A 497 26.15 -16.14 22.02
N SER A 498 26.78 -14.98 22.17
CA SER A 498 26.86 -14.27 23.45
C SER A 498 25.45 -13.86 23.92
N ALA A 499 24.66 -13.20 23.07
CA ALA A 499 23.31 -12.73 23.41
C ALA A 499 22.38 -13.86 23.86
N MET A 500 22.51 -15.06 23.27
CA MET A 500 21.70 -16.23 23.62
C MET A 500 22.15 -16.93 24.91
N CYS A 501 23.35 -16.59 25.42
CA CYS A 501 23.89 -17.05 26.71
C CYS A 501 23.83 -18.57 26.95
N ALA A 502 23.87 -19.39 25.90
CA ALA A 502 23.64 -20.84 26.01
C ALA A 502 24.64 -21.57 26.92
N ARG A 503 25.87 -21.05 27.04
CA ARG A 503 26.96 -21.60 27.87
C ARG A 503 27.22 -20.80 29.15
N GLY A 504 26.32 -19.88 29.49
CA GLY A 504 26.37 -19.05 30.69
C GLY A 504 27.23 -17.78 30.60
N PRO A 505 27.22 -16.94 31.65
CA PRO A 505 27.70 -15.56 31.58
C PRO A 505 29.21 -15.40 31.34
N ALA A 506 30.03 -16.34 31.81
CA ALA A 506 31.48 -16.30 31.58
C ALA A 506 31.84 -16.48 30.10
N GLN A 507 31.17 -17.43 29.43
CA GLN A 507 31.34 -17.64 28.00
C GLN A 507 30.72 -16.49 27.20
N MET A 508 29.54 -16.02 27.60
CA MET A 508 28.89 -14.83 27.03
C MET A 508 29.86 -13.63 27.01
N ARG A 509 30.47 -13.29 28.14
CA ARG A 509 31.46 -12.21 28.21
C ARG A 509 32.68 -12.46 27.31
N THR A 510 33.21 -13.67 27.32
CA THR A 510 34.37 -14.05 26.49
C THR A 510 34.09 -13.83 25.00
N ASP A 511 32.91 -14.26 24.54
CA ASP A 511 32.48 -14.11 23.16
C ASP A 511 32.23 -12.65 22.77
N ALA A 512 31.57 -11.88 23.65
CA ALA A 512 31.30 -10.46 23.41
C ALA A 512 32.60 -9.64 23.29
N VAL A 513 33.57 -9.86 24.19
CA VAL A 513 34.89 -9.21 24.15
C VAL A 513 35.66 -9.61 22.88
N ALA A 514 35.61 -10.90 22.51
CA ALA A 514 36.26 -11.39 21.31
C ALA A 514 35.62 -10.81 20.02
N ALA A 515 34.30 -10.64 20.00
CA ALA A 515 33.58 -9.99 18.90
C ALA A 515 33.95 -8.50 18.81
N ARG A 516 33.84 -7.77 19.91
CA ARG A 516 34.14 -6.32 19.98
C ARG A 516 35.57 -6.00 19.58
N SER A 517 36.55 -6.83 19.95
CA SER A 517 37.95 -6.60 19.58
C SER A 517 38.22 -6.73 18.07
N LYS A 518 37.38 -7.48 17.35
CA LYS A 518 37.47 -7.71 15.90
C LYS A 518 36.58 -6.78 15.07
N LEU A 519 35.57 -6.16 15.68
CA LEU A 519 34.66 -5.20 15.03
C LEU A 519 35.21 -3.78 15.10
N ARG A 520 35.33 -3.12 13.95
CA ARG A 520 35.74 -1.70 13.85
C ARG A 520 34.72 -0.77 14.51
N ARG A 521 35.16 0.38 15.00
CA ARG A 521 34.26 1.48 15.41
C ARG A 521 33.38 1.90 14.23
N GLY A 522 32.11 2.16 14.50
CA GLY A 522 31.07 2.44 13.50
C GLY A 522 30.52 1.19 12.80
N ALA A 523 31.03 -0.01 13.08
CA ALA A 523 30.44 -1.23 12.52
C ALA A 523 29.10 -1.55 13.20
N THR A 524 28.10 -1.94 12.42
CA THR A 524 26.71 -2.05 12.87
C THR A 524 26.51 -3.03 14.03
N TRP A 525 27.30 -4.10 14.09
CA TRP A 525 27.25 -5.11 15.15
C TRP A 525 28.05 -4.76 16.42
N ARG A 526 28.86 -3.70 16.38
CA ARG A 526 29.75 -3.34 17.51
C ARG A 526 28.96 -2.85 18.73
N ALA A 527 27.92 -2.05 18.51
CA ALA A 527 27.04 -1.58 19.58
C ALA A 527 26.37 -2.76 20.30
N SER A 528 25.88 -3.75 19.55
CA SER A 528 25.33 -4.99 20.11
C SER A 528 26.37 -5.80 20.88
N ALA A 529 27.62 -5.87 20.39
CA ALA A 529 28.70 -6.55 21.11
C ALA A 529 28.98 -5.88 22.48
N LEU A 530 28.97 -4.54 22.53
CA LEU A 530 29.11 -3.77 23.78
C LEU A 530 27.92 -3.99 24.71
N LEU A 531 26.69 -3.92 24.20
CA LEU A 531 25.48 -4.18 24.97
C LEU A 531 25.54 -5.54 25.68
N VAL A 532 25.86 -6.58 24.92
CA VAL A 532 25.92 -7.95 25.44
C VAL A 532 27.13 -8.14 26.37
N GLU A 533 28.27 -7.47 26.14
CA GLU A 533 29.39 -7.46 27.10
C GLU A 533 28.97 -6.81 28.44
N GLY A 534 28.23 -5.70 28.39
CA GLY A 534 27.67 -5.02 29.53
C GLY A 534 26.72 -5.92 30.31
N ALA A 535 25.73 -6.52 29.64
CA ALA A 535 24.82 -7.48 30.24
C ALA A 535 25.56 -8.65 30.88
N ALA A 536 26.57 -9.22 30.22
CA ALA A 536 27.38 -10.30 30.78
C ALA A 536 28.12 -9.87 32.06
N ALA A 537 28.56 -8.61 32.15
CA ALA A 537 29.17 -8.07 33.35
C ALA A 537 28.18 -7.97 34.52
N ILE A 538 26.91 -7.59 34.26
CA ILE A 538 25.81 -7.62 35.26
C ILE A 538 25.61 -9.04 35.77
N LEU A 539 25.47 -10.01 34.86
CA LEU A 539 25.26 -11.42 35.22
C LEU A 539 26.42 -12.02 36.03
N LEU A 540 27.62 -11.43 35.95
CA LEU A 540 28.81 -11.80 36.71
C LEU A 540 29.00 -10.94 37.98
N GLY A 541 28.08 -10.05 38.32
CA GLY A 541 28.13 -9.17 39.51
C GLY A 541 29.17 -8.06 39.44
N ASN A 542 29.55 -7.61 38.23
CA ASN A 542 30.55 -6.56 38.01
C ASN A 542 29.91 -5.22 37.60
N ASP A 543 28.96 -4.73 38.40
CA ASP A 543 28.03 -3.64 38.05
C ASP A 543 28.73 -2.33 37.64
N GLY A 544 29.79 -1.93 38.36
CA GLY A 544 30.54 -0.71 38.04
C GLY A 544 31.20 -0.77 36.66
N LYS A 545 31.68 -1.95 36.25
CA LYS A 545 32.22 -2.15 34.90
C LYS A 545 31.10 -2.24 33.86
N ALA A 546 29.98 -2.88 34.21
CA ALA A 546 28.82 -3.02 33.33
C ALA A 546 28.29 -1.66 32.87
N ASP A 547 28.06 -0.73 33.79
CA ASP A 547 27.51 0.60 33.49
C ASP A 547 28.40 1.39 32.52
N SER A 548 29.72 1.37 32.72
CA SER A 548 30.67 2.02 31.80
C SER A 548 30.63 1.44 30.37
N ILE A 549 30.45 0.13 30.24
CA ILE A 549 30.38 -0.56 28.94
C ILE A 549 29.04 -0.28 28.25
N LEU A 550 27.94 -0.26 29.02
CA LEU A 550 26.62 0.06 28.51
C LEU A 550 26.51 1.53 28.08
N ALA A 551 27.19 2.44 28.77
CA ALA A 551 27.29 3.84 28.33
C ALA A 551 28.03 3.95 26.98
N GLU A 552 29.14 3.20 26.79
CA GLU A 552 29.80 3.11 25.49
C GLU A 552 28.88 2.47 24.43
N ALA A 553 28.08 1.45 24.80
CA ALA A 553 27.11 0.80 23.92
C ALA A 553 26.06 1.80 23.40
N ALA A 554 25.47 2.60 24.29
CA ALA A 554 24.47 3.62 23.95
C ALA A 554 25.06 4.70 23.02
N LEU A 555 26.28 5.18 23.32
CA LEU A 555 26.98 6.16 22.48
C LEU A 555 27.35 5.61 21.10
N GLU A 556 27.78 4.35 21.01
CA GLU A 556 28.08 3.71 19.73
C GLU A 556 26.80 3.49 18.91
N ALA A 557 25.73 3.05 19.57
CA ALA A 557 24.43 2.83 18.95
C ALA A 557 23.84 4.13 18.37
N ASP A 558 23.95 5.25 19.10
CA ASP A 558 23.52 6.57 18.65
C ASP A 558 24.21 7.00 17.35
N ARG A 559 25.54 6.86 17.28
CA ARG A 559 26.33 7.24 16.10
C ARG A 559 25.96 6.50 14.82
N ILE A 560 25.46 5.27 14.93
CA ILE A 560 25.09 4.44 13.78
C ILE A 560 23.57 4.37 13.56
N GLY A 561 22.78 5.08 14.35
CA GLY A 561 21.30 5.04 14.30
C GLY A 561 20.68 3.73 14.76
N SER A 562 21.36 2.94 15.61
CA SER A 562 20.83 1.69 16.17
C SER A 562 19.95 1.96 17.40
N ASN A 563 18.77 2.54 17.16
CA ASN A 563 17.86 2.99 18.22
C ASN A 563 17.44 1.86 19.16
N GLU A 564 17.19 0.65 18.63
CA GLU A 564 16.86 -0.53 19.43
C GLU A 564 17.97 -0.85 20.46
N THR A 565 19.23 -0.93 20.02
CA THR A 565 20.37 -1.21 20.91
C THR A 565 20.54 -0.12 21.96
N ARG A 566 20.31 1.14 21.57
CA ARG A 566 20.38 2.30 22.48
C ARG A 566 19.31 2.21 23.57
N VAL A 567 18.06 1.89 23.22
CA VAL A 567 16.96 1.71 24.19
C VAL A 567 17.30 0.63 25.22
N VAL A 568 17.80 -0.53 24.78
CA VAL A 568 18.15 -1.62 25.72
C VAL A 568 19.31 -1.19 26.62
N ALA A 569 20.35 -0.55 26.07
CA ALA A 569 21.49 -0.07 26.86
C ALA A 569 21.07 0.94 27.92
N LEU A 570 20.18 1.88 27.59
CA LEU A 570 19.63 2.85 28.56
C LEU A 570 18.76 2.15 29.62
N GLY A 571 17.94 1.17 29.22
CA GLY A 571 17.14 0.35 30.14
C GLY A 571 17.99 -0.43 31.15
N GLU A 572 19.05 -1.12 30.69
CA GLU A 572 19.99 -1.82 31.57
C GLU A 572 20.67 -0.88 32.57
N ARG A 573 21.11 0.30 32.10
CA ARG A 573 21.71 1.31 32.98
C ARG A 573 20.72 1.87 33.99
N ALA A 574 19.46 2.06 33.60
CA ALA A 574 18.41 2.51 34.51
C ALA A 574 18.16 1.49 35.63
N VAL A 575 18.13 0.19 35.30
CA VAL A 575 18.00 -0.88 36.29
C VAL A 575 19.22 -0.93 37.22
N LEU A 576 20.45 -0.84 36.67
CA LEU A 576 21.68 -0.80 37.47
C LEU A 576 21.72 0.40 38.43
N ALA A 577 21.39 1.60 37.96
CA ALA A 577 21.31 2.79 38.79
C ALA A 577 20.28 2.61 39.92
N GLY A 578 19.13 2.03 39.61
CA GLY A 578 18.10 1.69 40.58
C GLY A 578 18.58 0.73 41.66
N ALA A 579 19.31 -0.33 41.28
CA ALA A 579 19.89 -1.31 42.20
C ALA A 579 20.97 -0.70 43.12
N ARG A 580 21.71 0.32 42.64
CA ARG A 580 22.68 1.09 43.45
C ARG A 580 22.03 2.11 44.38
N GLY A 581 20.71 2.32 44.29
CA GLY A 581 20.00 3.36 45.02
C GLY A 581 20.08 4.76 44.38
N ASP A 582 20.69 4.90 43.19
CA ASP A 582 20.71 6.16 42.45
C ASP A 582 19.41 6.33 41.65
N HIS A 583 18.35 6.69 42.37
CA HIS A 583 17.01 6.80 41.80
C HIS A 583 16.86 7.95 40.80
N GLN A 584 17.71 8.98 40.89
CA GLN A 584 17.70 10.13 39.99
C GLN A 584 18.30 9.76 38.63
N GLU A 585 19.46 9.09 38.63
CA GLU A 585 20.06 8.57 37.40
C GLU A 585 19.14 7.52 36.75
N ALA A 586 18.57 6.62 37.54
CA ALA A 586 17.64 5.60 37.05
C ALA A 586 16.41 6.20 36.32
N GLU A 587 15.84 7.26 36.88
CA GLU A 587 14.70 7.95 36.27
C GLU A 587 15.10 8.68 34.98
N ALA A 588 16.21 9.43 34.99
CA ALA A 588 16.68 10.16 33.82
C ALA A 588 16.90 9.23 32.62
N LEU A 589 17.56 8.09 32.85
CA LEU A 589 17.82 7.09 31.80
C LEU A 589 16.54 6.41 31.30
N ALA A 590 15.60 6.10 32.20
CA ALA A 590 14.32 5.49 31.82
C ALA A 590 13.44 6.44 30.99
N VAL A 591 13.46 7.74 31.31
CA VAL A 591 12.79 8.79 30.52
C VAL A 591 13.44 8.91 29.15
N GLU A 592 14.77 9.02 29.07
CA GLU A 592 15.50 9.09 27.79
C GLU A 592 15.17 7.90 26.88
N ALA A 593 15.13 6.68 27.45
CA ALA A 593 14.75 5.48 26.70
C ALA A 593 13.30 5.54 26.20
N CYS A 594 12.36 6.03 27.03
CA CYS A 594 10.95 6.17 26.64
C CYS A 594 10.72 7.23 25.57
N ASP A 595 11.43 8.36 25.65
CA ASP A 595 11.34 9.42 24.64
C ASP A 595 11.86 8.93 23.29
N LEU A 596 13.00 8.22 23.28
CA LEU A 596 13.55 7.60 22.07
C LEU A 596 12.58 6.56 21.46
N MET A 597 11.90 5.76 22.28
CA MET A 597 10.83 4.87 21.81
C MET A 597 9.58 5.61 21.33
N GLY A 598 9.35 6.84 21.79
CA GLY A 598 8.25 7.70 21.34
C GLY A 598 8.50 8.29 19.96
N GLU A 599 9.74 8.68 19.70
CA GLU A 599 10.21 9.25 18.43
C GLU A 599 10.38 8.20 17.32
N THR A 600 10.36 6.92 17.67
CA THR A 600 10.63 5.78 16.78
C THR A 600 9.49 4.76 16.80
N GLU A 601 9.34 3.94 15.76
CA GLU A 601 8.36 2.84 15.73
C GLU A 601 8.81 1.60 16.54
N LEU A 602 9.51 1.80 17.67
CA LEU A 602 10.11 0.72 18.47
C LEU A 602 9.22 0.18 19.60
N LYS A 603 8.01 0.73 19.78
CA LYS A 603 7.09 0.34 20.87
C LYS A 603 6.65 -1.13 20.80
N ASP A 604 6.66 -1.72 19.61
CA ASP A 604 6.25 -3.11 19.37
C ASP A 604 7.41 -4.13 19.46
N TYR A 605 8.63 -3.66 19.75
CA TYR A 605 9.82 -4.51 19.84
C TYR A 605 9.94 -5.13 21.23
N SER A 606 10.17 -6.43 21.28
CA SER A 606 10.28 -7.18 22.54
C SER A 606 11.39 -6.63 23.46
N THR A 607 12.49 -6.16 22.86
CA THR A 607 13.64 -5.56 23.52
C THR A 607 13.34 -4.25 24.25
N SER A 608 12.28 -3.53 23.87
CA SER A 608 11.81 -2.31 24.53
C SER A 608 11.20 -2.53 25.92
N ALA A 609 10.82 -3.76 26.26
CA ALA A 609 10.09 -4.05 27.50
C ALA A 609 10.89 -3.71 28.77
N LEU A 610 12.22 -3.78 28.73
CA LEU A 610 13.07 -3.43 29.87
C LEU A 610 12.98 -1.94 30.21
N ALA A 611 13.03 -1.06 29.21
CA ALA A 611 12.91 0.37 29.40
C ALA A 611 11.53 0.75 29.96
N LEU A 612 10.46 0.10 29.47
CA LEU A 612 9.10 0.27 29.99
C LEU A 612 8.99 -0.17 31.46
N ALA A 613 9.59 -1.31 31.82
CA ALA A 613 9.60 -1.80 33.20
C ALA A 613 10.41 -0.88 34.14
N ALA A 614 11.59 -0.42 33.71
CA ALA A 614 12.41 0.54 34.47
C ALA A 614 11.68 1.88 34.68
N SER A 615 11.00 2.37 33.64
CA SER A 615 10.17 3.58 33.69
C SER A 615 9.00 3.42 34.67
N ALA A 616 8.31 2.27 34.65
CA ALA A 616 7.27 1.96 35.63
C ALA A 616 7.81 1.97 37.07
N ARG A 617 8.97 1.37 37.32
CA ARG A 617 9.64 1.37 38.63
C ARG A 617 9.96 2.80 39.11
N ALA A 618 10.39 3.70 38.21
CA ALA A 618 10.60 5.10 38.53
C ALA A 618 9.29 5.84 38.87
N MET A 619 8.24 5.65 38.06
CA MET A 619 6.93 6.27 38.28
C MET A 619 6.28 5.85 39.60
N LEU A 620 6.45 4.59 40.02
CA LEU A 620 5.92 4.10 41.29
C LEU A 620 6.54 4.81 42.49
N ARG A 621 7.82 5.17 42.45
CA ARG A 621 8.49 5.93 43.54
C ARG A 621 7.87 7.31 43.75
N HIS A 622 7.40 7.94 42.68
CA HIS A 622 6.75 9.26 42.72
C HIS A 622 5.24 9.20 42.92
N GLY A 623 4.68 8.02 43.22
CA GLY A 623 3.24 7.83 43.39
C GLY A 623 2.43 8.00 42.10
N MET A 624 3.05 7.90 40.93
CA MET A 624 2.39 8.00 39.63
C MET A 624 1.79 6.65 39.19
N TRP A 625 0.93 6.08 40.02
CA TRP A 625 0.42 4.70 39.90
C TRP A 625 -0.26 4.38 38.57
N GLU A 626 -1.08 5.29 38.03
CA GLU A 626 -1.77 5.06 36.75
C GLU A 626 -0.80 5.02 35.56
N LYS A 627 0.18 5.93 35.55
CA LYS A 627 1.21 5.95 34.50
C LYS A 627 2.08 4.70 34.58
N ALA A 628 2.45 4.27 35.79
CA ALA A 628 3.18 3.03 35.99
C ALA A 628 2.38 1.80 35.49
N ARG A 629 1.09 1.70 35.81
CA ARG A 629 0.20 0.64 35.29
C ARG A 629 0.17 0.63 33.76
N HIS A 630 0.09 1.81 33.14
CA HIS A 630 0.13 1.92 31.69
C HIS A 630 1.43 1.36 31.11
N GLN A 631 2.59 1.75 31.66
CA GLN A 631 3.89 1.24 31.23
C GLN A 631 4.03 -0.28 31.41
N LEU A 632 3.55 -0.81 32.54
CA LEU A 632 3.54 -2.26 32.79
C LEU A 632 2.59 -3.01 31.84
N THR A 633 1.47 -2.40 31.44
CA THR A 633 0.57 -2.98 30.42
C THR A 633 1.29 -3.09 29.09
N LEU A 634 2.00 -2.04 28.67
CA LEU A 634 2.80 -2.05 27.45
C LEU A 634 3.92 -3.11 27.52
N ALA A 635 4.66 -3.18 28.62
CA ALA A 635 5.68 -4.21 28.83
C ALA A 635 5.07 -5.63 28.79
N GLY A 636 3.89 -5.82 29.40
CA GLY A 636 3.16 -7.09 29.42
C GLY A 636 2.75 -7.59 28.04
N ASN A 637 2.43 -6.69 27.11
CA ASN A 637 2.12 -7.06 25.72
C ASN A 637 3.34 -7.59 24.95
N LEU A 638 4.54 -7.25 25.39
CA LEU A 638 5.81 -7.64 24.77
C LEU A 638 6.40 -8.92 25.37
N LEU A 639 6.06 -9.26 26.62
CA LEU A 639 6.56 -10.44 27.33
C LEU A 639 6.42 -11.77 26.56
N PRO A 640 5.32 -12.05 25.83
CA PRO A 640 5.21 -13.28 25.04
C PRO A 640 6.28 -13.44 23.96
N ARG A 641 6.85 -12.32 23.47
CA ARG A 641 7.93 -12.31 22.48
C ARG A 641 9.32 -12.39 23.13
N LEU A 642 9.44 -12.11 24.42
CA LEU A 642 10.69 -12.28 25.19
C LEU A 642 10.77 -13.72 25.74
N THR A 643 11.34 -14.60 24.93
CA THR A 643 11.49 -16.04 25.22
C THR A 643 12.90 -16.40 25.67
N TYR A 644 13.20 -17.70 25.79
CA TYR A 644 14.54 -18.20 26.10
C TYR A 644 15.58 -17.97 24.99
N ALA A 645 15.20 -17.38 23.84
CA ALA A 645 16.13 -16.92 22.82
C ALA A 645 17.08 -15.83 23.35
N LEU A 646 16.57 -14.93 24.20
CA LEU A 646 17.34 -13.88 24.89
C LEU A 646 17.10 -14.02 26.40
N PRO A 647 17.65 -15.08 27.02
CA PRO A 647 17.16 -15.56 28.31
C PRO A 647 17.45 -14.60 29.47
N TRP A 648 18.59 -13.90 29.43
CA TRP A 648 18.95 -12.91 30.46
C TRP A 648 17.99 -11.71 30.46
N LEU A 649 17.72 -11.15 29.27
CA LEU A 649 16.79 -10.03 29.11
C LEU A 649 15.36 -10.45 29.48
N ALA A 650 14.91 -11.62 29.01
CA ALA A 650 13.58 -12.15 29.29
C ALA A 650 13.34 -12.37 30.79
N VAL A 651 14.36 -12.77 31.54
CA VAL A 651 14.30 -12.90 33.01
C VAL A 651 14.34 -11.53 33.69
N GLN A 652 15.25 -10.64 33.30
CA GLN A 652 15.35 -9.29 33.89
C GLN A 652 14.05 -8.49 33.76
N VAL A 653 13.44 -8.46 32.57
CA VAL A 653 12.17 -7.74 32.38
C VAL A 653 11.09 -8.28 33.33
N ARG A 654 10.99 -9.60 33.48
CA ARG A 654 10.01 -10.22 34.37
C ARG A 654 10.30 -9.96 35.84
N LEU A 655 11.57 -9.91 36.25
CA LEU A 655 11.96 -9.49 37.60
C LEU A 655 11.54 -8.04 37.85
N GLU A 656 11.83 -7.11 36.94
CA GLU A 656 11.46 -5.70 37.11
C GLU A 656 9.93 -5.49 37.13
N VAL A 657 9.18 -6.20 36.28
CA VAL A 657 7.71 -6.22 36.34
C VAL A 657 7.23 -6.84 37.66
N GLY A 658 7.86 -7.91 38.12
CA GLY A 658 7.58 -8.56 39.41
C GLY A 658 7.76 -7.60 40.59
N TYR A 659 8.89 -6.91 40.68
CA TYR A 659 9.15 -5.89 41.72
C TYR A 659 8.18 -4.71 41.64
N ALA A 660 7.75 -4.32 40.43
CA ALA A 660 6.70 -3.32 40.26
C ALA A 660 5.34 -3.82 40.80
N CYS A 661 4.99 -5.08 40.54
CA CYS A 661 3.80 -5.72 41.11
C CYS A 661 3.85 -5.80 42.64
N VAL A 662 4.99 -6.15 43.25
CA VAL A 662 5.17 -6.12 44.71
C VAL A 662 4.92 -4.72 45.25
N THR A 663 5.50 -3.69 44.62
CA THR A 663 5.30 -2.28 45.01
C THR A 663 3.82 -1.86 44.95
N MET A 664 3.08 -2.36 43.95
CA MET A 664 1.63 -2.14 43.81
C MET A 664 0.76 -3.06 44.67
N ARG A 665 1.37 -3.97 45.43
CA ARG A 665 0.70 -5.04 46.19
C ARG A 665 -0.14 -6.00 45.34
N ASP A 666 0.27 -6.23 44.09
CA ASP A 666 -0.31 -7.24 43.22
C ASP A 666 0.44 -8.58 43.37
N ARG A 667 0.07 -9.35 44.40
CA ARG A 667 0.72 -10.65 44.69
C ARG A 667 0.57 -11.62 43.53
N LYS A 668 -0.60 -11.65 42.88
CA LYS A 668 -0.88 -12.56 41.76
C LYS A 668 -0.04 -12.20 40.53
N GLY A 669 0.07 -10.91 40.22
CA GLY A 669 0.95 -10.42 39.15
C GLY A 669 2.41 -10.81 39.41
N ALA A 670 2.90 -10.62 40.64
CA ALA A 670 4.27 -10.97 41.01
C ALA A 670 4.53 -12.49 40.96
N GLN A 671 3.59 -13.31 41.46
CA GLN A 671 3.66 -14.78 41.39
C GLN A 671 3.70 -15.28 39.94
N ARG A 672 2.86 -14.72 39.07
CA ARG A 672 2.88 -15.06 37.63
C ARG A 672 4.24 -14.76 37.00
N MET A 673 4.84 -13.60 37.29
CA MET A 673 6.18 -13.27 36.77
C MET A 673 7.24 -14.27 37.27
N LEU A 674 7.17 -14.65 38.54
CA LEU A 674 8.08 -15.63 39.13
C LEU A 674 7.95 -17.02 38.48
N GLU A 675 6.73 -17.47 38.19
CA GLU A 675 6.46 -18.72 37.48
C GLU A 675 7.06 -18.70 36.06
N GLU A 676 6.84 -17.60 35.31
CA GLU A 676 7.40 -17.44 33.96
C GLU A 676 8.94 -17.40 33.98
N VAL A 677 9.54 -16.76 34.99
CA VAL A 677 11.01 -16.77 35.18
C VAL A 677 11.53 -18.19 35.45
N ARG A 678 10.87 -18.94 36.34
CA ARG A 678 11.25 -20.34 36.63
C ARG A 678 11.15 -21.24 35.39
N ALA A 679 10.16 -21.02 34.53
CA ALA A 679 10.05 -21.73 33.25
C ALA A 679 11.26 -21.47 32.33
N ILE A 680 11.74 -20.22 32.25
CA ILE A 680 12.94 -19.89 31.46
C ILE A 680 14.19 -20.54 32.07
N PHE A 681 14.36 -20.51 33.39
CA PHE A 681 15.48 -21.19 34.08
C PHE A 681 15.46 -22.71 33.87
N GLY A 682 14.27 -23.32 33.72
CA GLY A 682 14.14 -24.74 33.37
C GLY A 682 14.81 -25.11 32.05
N VAL A 683 14.85 -24.18 31.08
CA VAL A 683 15.51 -24.36 29.78
C VAL A 683 16.95 -23.83 29.78
N LYS A 684 17.18 -22.66 30.41
CA LYS A 684 18.48 -21.97 30.47
C LYS A 684 18.89 -21.75 31.94
N PRO A 685 19.49 -22.76 32.61
CA PRO A 685 19.76 -22.69 34.06
C PRO A 685 20.93 -21.78 34.44
N LYS A 686 21.80 -21.42 33.50
CA LYS A 686 23.06 -20.70 33.78
C LYS A 686 22.91 -19.19 33.48
N LEU A 687 22.24 -18.45 34.36
CA LEU A 687 22.04 -16.99 34.21
C LEU A 687 22.71 -16.13 35.31
N GLY A 688 23.63 -16.72 36.08
CA GLY A 688 24.49 -15.97 37.00
C GLY A 688 23.72 -15.22 38.10
N ALA A 689 24.05 -13.95 38.30
CA ALA A 689 23.50 -13.09 39.36
C ALA A 689 21.97 -13.00 39.35
N LEU A 690 21.30 -13.26 38.22
CA LEU A 690 19.83 -13.26 38.16
C LEU A 690 19.20 -14.33 39.04
N SER A 691 19.89 -15.43 39.34
CA SER A 691 19.37 -16.46 40.27
C SER A 691 19.07 -15.87 41.64
N ALA A 692 19.98 -15.04 42.17
CA ALA A 692 19.76 -14.37 43.45
C ALA A 692 18.59 -13.36 43.39
N GLY A 693 18.36 -12.75 42.23
CA GLY A 693 17.19 -11.88 42.00
C GLY A 693 15.87 -12.64 41.98
N VAL A 694 15.85 -13.90 41.54
CA VAL A 694 14.67 -14.78 41.62
C VAL A 694 14.33 -15.09 43.08
N ASP A 695 15.35 -15.43 43.86
CA ASP A 695 15.19 -15.74 45.28
C ASP A 695 14.70 -14.49 46.05
N ALA A 696 15.32 -13.33 45.81
CA ALA A 696 14.90 -12.07 46.43
C ALA A 696 13.45 -11.67 46.09
N LEU A 697 13.02 -11.84 44.84
CA LEU A 697 11.63 -11.59 44.46
C LEU A 697 10.67 -12.59 45.13
N ALA A 698 11.07 -13.85 45.27
CA ALA A 698 10.27 -14.85 45.96
C ALA A 698 10.09 -14.49 47.44
N ASP A 699 11.16 -14.08 48.11
CA ASP A 699 11.14 -13.63 49.50
C ASP A 699 10.22 -12.40 49.67
N GLU A 700 10.33 -11.40 48.77
CA GLU A 700 9.45 -10.22 48.79
C GLU A 700 7.97 -10.59 48.61
N ILE A 701 7.65 -11.56 47.74
CA ILE A 701 6.28 -12.05 47.53
C ILE A 701 5.75 -12.77 48.78
N ASP A 702 6.60 -13.55 49.44
CA ASP A 702 6.22 -14.30 50.64
C ASP A 702 6.00 -13.36 51.84
N ASP A 703 6.78 -12.29 51.95
CA ASP A 703 6.62 -11.21 52.93
C ASP A 703 5.37 -10.36 52.69
N MET A 704 4.76 -10.40 51.50
CA MET A 704 3.48 -9.74 51.28
C MET A 704 2.38 -10.39 52.14
N PRO A 705 1.47 -9.61 52.75
CA PRO A 705 0.34 -10.17 53.47
C PRO A 705 -0.50 -11.05 52.53
N ALA A 706 -0.81 -12.28 52.97
CA ALA A 706 -1.63 -13.21 52.20
C ALA A 706 -2.99 -12.58 51.86
N ASP A 707 -3.44 -12.73 50.61
CA ASP A 707 -4.81 -12.38 50.23
C ASP A 707 -5.75 -13.14 51.17
N GLY A 708 -6.54 -12.39 51.97
CA GLY A 708 -7.63 -12.99 52.74
C GLY A 708 -8.58 -13.75 51.80
N PRO A 709 -9.41 -14.68 52.33
CA PRO A 709 -10.10 -15.73 51.57
C PRO A 709 -11.11 -15.27 50.48
N ASN A 710 -11.21 -13.99 50.16
CA ASN A 710 -11.91 -13.45 49.01
C ASN A 710 -11.06 -12.39 48.31
N GLY A 711 -10.62 -12.68 47.09
CA GLY A 711 -9.60 -11.95 46.35
C GLY A 711 -9.85 -10.44 46.11
N SER A 712 -8.73 -9.76 45.86
CA SER A 712 -8.51 -8.31 45.71
C SER A 712 -8.22 -7.56 47.02
N SER A 713 -6.96 -7.61 47.46
CA SER A 713 -6.35 -6.67 48.42
C SER A 713 -6.24 -5.24 47.87
N ALA A 714 -6.24 -5.07 46.54
CA ALA A 714 -6.24 -3.75 45.92
C ALA A 714 -7.57 -3.00 46.12
N LEU A 715 -7.47 -1.73 46.52
CA LEU A 715 -8.60 -0.80 46.49
C LEU A 715 -8.97 -0.54 45.04
N THR A 716 -10.25 -0.70 44.71
CA THR A 716 -10.80 -0.38 43.39
C THR A 716 -10.75 1.14 43.14
N ALA A 717 -10.84 1.55 41.87
CA ALA A 717 -10.87 2.98 41.51
C ALA A 717 -12.02 3.76 42.19
N ALA A 718 -13.13 3.11 42.54
CA ALA A 718 -14.22 3.73 43.29
C ALA A 718 -13.88 3.89 44.78
N GLU A 719 -13.22 2.89 45.38
CA GLU A 719 -12.76 2.93 46.77
C GLU A 719 -11.61 3.93 46.98
N LEU A 720 -10.70 4.06 46.01
CA LEU A 720 -9.66 5.09 46.01
C LEU A 720 -10.23 6.51 45.90
N ARG A 721 -11.26 6.71 45.06
CA ARG A 721 -11.97 8.01 44.97
C ARG A 721 -12.71 8.38 46.26
N LEU A 722 -13.17 7.37 47.00
CA LEU A 722 -13.88 7.57 48.27
C LEU A 722 -12.94 7.98 49.42
N LEU A 723 -11.70 7.49 49.45
CA LEU A 723 -10.75 7.69 50.55
C LEU A 723 -10.46 9.16 50.92
N PRO A 724 -10.18 10.08 49.97
CA PRO A 724 -10.00 11.50 50.28
C PRO A 724 -11.26 12.17 50.83
N LEU A 725 -12.45 11.69 50.46
CA LEU A 725 -13.71 12.23 50.97
C LEU A 725 -14.02 11.72 52.39
N LEU A 726 -13.55 10.51 52.72
CA LEU A 726 -13.65 9.97 54.08
C LEU A 726 -12.82 10.79 55.09
N SER A 727 -11.75 11.46 54.68
CA SER A 727 -10.93 12.31 55.57
C SER A 727 -11.56 13.67 55.90
N THR A 728 -12.64 14.05 55.21
CA THR A 728 -13.40 15.29 55.46
C THR A 728 -14.50 15.11 56.53
N HIS A 729 -15.19 16.19 56.91
CA HIS A 729 -16.35 16.17 57.80
C HIS A 729 -17.66 15.69 57.14
N LEU A 730 -17.64 15.38 55.84
CA LEU A 730 -18.84 15.01 55.10
C LEU A 730 -19.43 13.68 55.60
N SER A 731 -20.75 13.64 55.71
CA SER A 731 -21.54 12.43 55.96
C SER A 731 -21.60 11.54 54.71
N PHE A 732 -21.92 10.25 54.87
CA PHE A 732 -22.10 9.35 53.71
C PHE A 732 -23.20 9.80 52.75
N ARG A 733 -24.15 10.63 53.20
CA ARG A 733 -25.17 11.23 52.33
C ARG A 733 -24.54 12.29 51.43
N GLU A 734 -23.82 13.24 52.00
CA GLU A 734 -23.18 14.35 51.27
C GLU A 734 -22.07 13.85 50.33
N ILE A 735 -21.33 12.81 50.74
CA ILE A 735 -20.35 12.13 49.87
C ILE A 735 -21.06 11.48 48.67
N GLY A 736 -22.23 10.86 48.90
CA GLY A 736 -23.04 10.27 47.83
C GLY A 736 -23.55 11.30 46.83
N GLU A 737 -24.05 12.44 47.33
CA GLU A 737 -24.47 13.57 46.50
C GLU A 737 -23.31 14.11 45.64
N ARG A 738 -22.10 14.21 46.19
CA ARG A 738 -20.91 14.71 45.48
C ARG A 738 -20.34 13.73 44.44
N LEU A 739 -20.49 12.42 44.70
CA LEU A 739 -20.05 11.36 43.79
C LEU A 739 -21.17 10.87 42.86
N PHE A 740 -22.36 11.48 42.90
CA PHE A 740 -23.55 11.08 42.14
C PHE A 740 -23.95 9.61 42.34
N VAL A 741 -23.85 9.11 43.58
CA VAL A 741 -24.21 7.73 43.94
C VAL A 741 -25.02 7.67 45.25
N SER A 742 -25.74 6.58 45.48
CA SER A 742 -26.59 6.46 46.67
C SER A 742 -25.77 6.39 47.98
N ARG A 743 -26.35 6.87 49.09
CA ARG A 743 -25.76 6.73 50.45
C ARG A 743 -25.42 5.27 50.79
N ASN A 744 -26.24 4.31 50.36
CA ASN A 744 -26.00 2.89 50.60
C ASN A 744 -24.78 2.40 49.83
N THR A 745 -24.57 2.87 48.61
CA THR A 745 -23.37 2.59 47.80
C THR A 745 -22.11 3.08 48.50
N ILE A 746 -22.13 4.32 49.01
CA ILE A 746 -21.01 4.89 49.78
C ILE A 746 -20.73 4.08 51.04
N LYS A 747 -21.78 3.71 51.78
CA LYS A 747 -21.64 2.89 53.00
C LYS A 747 -21.01 1.53 52.69
N THR A 748 -21.46 0.85 51.64
CA THR A 748 -20.92 -0.45 51.20
C THR A 748 -19.45 -0.31 50.75
N GLN A 749 -19.12 0.73 49.99
CA GLN A 749 -17.74 1.00 49.59
C GLN A 749 -16.85 1.34 50.79
N ALA A 750 -17.32 2.13 51.76
CA ALA A 750 -16.57 2.44 52.97
C ALA A 750 -16.30 1.19 53.82
N ILE A 751 -17.29 0.30 53.99
CA ILE A 751 -17.11 -0.99 54.67
C ILE A 751 -16.10 -1.86 53.93
N SER A 752 -16.14 -1.86 52.59
CA SER A 752 -15.15 -2.57 51.78
C SER A 752 -13.75 -1.98 51.95
N VAL A 753 -13.59 -0.65 51.96
CA VAL A 753 -12.34 0.06 52.28
C VAL A 753 -11.82 -0.35 53.66
N TYR A 754 -12.66 -0.34 54.70
CA TYR A 754 -12.25 -0.69 56.06
C TYR A 754 -11.74 -2.12 56.14
N ARG A 755 -12.50 -3.05 55.53
CA ARG A 755 -12.10 -4.46 55.43
C ARG A 755 -10.78 -4.64 54.68
N LYS A 756 -10.59 -3.96 53.54
CA LYS A 756 -9.37 -4.03 52.72
C LYS A 756 -8.15 -3.38 53.39
N LEU A 757 -8.37 -2.36 54.22
CA LEU A 757 -7.33 -1.71 55.01
C LEU A 757 -7.07 -2.41 56.37
N GLY A 758 -7.84 -3.44 56.72
CA GLY A 758 -7.68 -4.18 57.97
C GLY A 758 -8.11 -3.40 59.22
N VAL A 759 -9.07 -2.48 59.09
CA VAL A 759 -9.51 -1.56 60.14
C VAL A 759 -11.02 -1.66 60.36
N SER A 760 -11.50 -1.13 61.49
CA SER A 760 -12.90 -1.25 61.90
C SER A 760 -13.66 0.07 61.95
N SER A 761 -12.94 1.21 61.91
CA SER A 761 -13.54 2.55 62.01
C SER A 761 -13.06 3.51 60.92
N ARG A 762 -13.86 4.57 60.69
CA ARG A 762 -13.50 5.66 59.76
C ARG A 762 -12.18 6.33 60.15
N SER A 763 -11.97 6.57 61.44
CA SER A 763 -10.76 7.21 61.96
C SER A 763 -9.53 6.32 61.76
N GLU A 764 -9.63 5.01 62.02
CA GLU A 764 -8.56 4.05 61.75
C GLU A 764 -8.26 3.94 60.25
N ALA A 765 -9.30 3.97 59.40
CA ALA A 765 -9.11 3.95 57.95
C ALA A 765 -8.38 5.18 57.43
N ILE A 766 -8.65 6.36 57.99
CA ILE A 766 -7.93 7.60 57.64
C ILE A 766 -6.48 7.52 58.12
N ALA A 767 -6.25 7.11 59.37
CA ALA A 767 -4.90 6.95 59.91
C ALA A 767 -4.09 5.95 59.07
N ARG A 768 -4.67 4.78 58.77
CA ARG A 768 -4.04 3.74 57.97
C ARG A 768 -3.82 4.16 56.52
N ALA A 769 -4.77 4.86 55.91
CA ALA A 769 -4.60 5.42 54.56
C ALA A 769 -3.52 6.50 54.51
N SER A 770 -3.35 7.29 55.58
CA SER A 770 -2.28 8.29 55.71
C SER A 770 -0.91 7.65 55.88
N GLU A 771 -0.78 6.61 56.71
CA GLU A 771 0.45 5.80 56.85
C GLU A 771 0.87 5.15 55.53
N LEU A 772 -0.12 4.75 54.73
CA LEU A 772 0.09 4.12 53.41
C LEU A 772 0.26 5.15 52.27
N GLY A 773 0.27 6.45 52.55
CA GLY A 773 0.43 7.51 51.55
C GLY A 773 -0.73 7.63 50.54
N LEU A 774 -1.89 7.04 50.83
CA LEU A 774 -3.06 7.02 49.94
C LEU A 774 -3.88 8.34 50.01
N ILE A 775 -3.66 9.15 51.04
CA ILE A 775 -4.24 10.48 51.23
C ILE A 775 -3.17 11.43 51.80
N GLY A 776 -3.10 12.66 51.29
CA GLY A 776 -2.09 13.65 51.70
C GLY A 776 -2.34 14.27 53.08
N PRO A 777 -1.33 14.92 53.69
CA PRO A 777 -1.50 15.66 54.95
C PRO A 777 -2.52 16.80 54.79
N LYS A 778 -3.20 17.12 55.91
CA LYS A 778 -4.54 17.69 56.04
C LYS A 778 -4.79 19.12 55.48
N GLU A 779 -3.97 19.65 54.57
CA GLU A 779 -4.00 21.08 54.19
C GLU A 779 -4.19 21.41 52.69
N GLN A 780 -4.52 20.47 51.81
CA GLN A 780 -4.68 20.80 50.36
C GLN A 780 -6.03 20.43 49.70
N LEU A 781 -7.10 20.19 50.45
CA LEU A 781 -8.40 19.82 49.86
C LEU A 781 -9.45 20.95 49.78
N VAL A 782 -9.08 22.22 49.99
CA VAL A 782 -10.04 23.34 49.95
C VAL A 782 -10.06 24.11 48.61
N THR A 783 -9.12 23.88 47.68
CA THR A 783 -9.07 24.68 46.44
C THR A 783 -8.68 23.88 45.20
N SER A 784 -9.55 22.99 44.70
CA SER A 784 -9.45 22.49 43.32
C SER A 784 -10.71 21.77 42.82
N VAL A 785 -11.89 22.38 42.96
CA VAL A 785 -13.01 22.11 42.05
C VAL A 785 -13.74 23.43 41.81
N GLY A 786 -13.32 24.17 40.78
CA GLY A 786 -14.13 25.24 40.20
C GLY A 786 -15.32 24.66 39.42
N PRO A 787 -16.41 25.41 39.24
CA PRO A 787 -17.58 24.91 38.51
C PRO A 787 -17.21 24.66 37.05
N LEU A 788 -17.58 23.48 36.54
CA LEU A 788 -17.63 23.23 35.09
C LEU A 788 -18.79 24.05 34.53
N ASP A 789 -18.48 25.14 33.83
CA ASP A 789 -19.45 25.92 33.06
C ASP A 789 -20.04 25.06 31.95
N ALA A 790 -21.35 24.80 32.09
CA ALA A 790 -22.20 24.27 31.04
C ALA A 790 -22.67 25.43 30.16
N SER A 791 -21.89 25.79 29.15
CA SER A 791 -22.37 26.61 28.04
C SER A 791 -21.51 26.42 26.80
N ASN A 792 -21.82 25.39 25.99
CA ASN A 792 -21.94 25.59 24.54
C ASN A 792 -22.64 24.39 23.87
N SER A 793 -23.95 24.52 23.74
CA SER A 793 -24.76 23.88 22.72
C SER A 793 -25.34 25.04 21.91
N ALA A 794 -24.82 25.26 20.69
CA ALA A 794 -25.43 25.91 19.52
C ALA A 794 -24.40 26.71 18.70
N ALA A 795 -23.83 26.06 17.68
CA ALA A 795 -23.52 26.60 16.34
C ALA A 795 -22.94 25.47 15.49
#